data_AF-A0A948VX97-F1
#
_entry.id   AF-A0A948VX97-F1
#
_cell.length_a   1.000
_cell.length_b   1.000
_cell.length_c   1.000
_cell.angle_alpha   90.00
_cell.angle_beta   90.00
_cell.angle_gamma   90.00
#
_symmetry.space_group_name_H-M   'P 1'
#
loop_
_entity.id
_entity.type
_entity.pdbx_description
1 polymer ?
#
loop_
_entity_poly.entity_id
_entity_poly.type
_entity_poly.pdbx_seq_one_letter_code
_entity_poly.pdbx_strand_id
1 'polypeptide(L)'
;MNQYGFFIDLSRCIGCNACTVSCKQWHDISPGPAKPMRVYQWETGNFPDVRLHMLPVMCFHCESPSCVEACENGALYKEEKYGAVLADADKCRGTRKCWDACPYGSPQYLSDEPEARMLKCNMCIDRLEEGLKPICVLSCGMRAMEFGPLTEIVRKYGNLTRLNAKPGYAPCRLACPAEVDAEGYIGLIVEDKVKEAIELFRENNPFAGVLGRVCTHPCEADCQRGKVDWPVSIRSLKRYMADYELGGKRAKVNPVARTKDEKVAIVGSGPAGLSCAYDLVKLGYPVTVFEAAAQSGGMMRYGIPEYRLPNEILDNEIEYIKEMGVEIKTHSPVGRLEELRQDGYQAIFLATGAWASHKLGVAGEDSEGIIYALDFLRRYNSGEQVEVGNNVVVIGGGSVAIDAARVALRLKAEEVHLICLESRDLACADRMLAEDMEVEQAEIEGVIIHPCLGISKVIAHQNSVAGLETVGCLSVLDEEGRFAPEFTDDAPGVMKADTIIVAIGQRPDTAGFSKLKKALSGGIVADELTVETSQKGIFAGGDVVTGPSNIISAIAQGKQAAISIDRYLRGLDLRKDRELPVRSSVSGVGPGNAPPPAVPKAQRLYSTEAEQGIGQEVAQEQASRCFKCGTTMPCIIFKPVDAKEAVLAWDAMKALELWQSRQPYNGEPLPEIFAEIADVTEASLEIVGRNKLVLKAKSGDELLYYTTDNE
;
A
#
# COMPACT_ATOMS: atom_id res chain seq x y z
N MET A 1 0.43 13.65 -30.74
CA MET A 1 -0.93 13.08 -30.78
C MET A 1 -1.86 14.11 -30.13
N ASN A 2 -3.00 14.45 -30.74
CA ASN A 2 -3.93 15.39 -30.13
C ASN A 2 -4.77 14.63 -29.11
N GLN A 3 -4.65 14.97 -27.82
CA GLN A 3 -5.46 14.36 -26.77
C GLN A 3 -6.58 15.32 -26.38
N TYR A 4 -7.82 14.95 -26.67
CA TYR A 4 -9.01 15.64 -26.18
C TYR A 4 -9.42 15.05 -24.83
N GLY A 5 -10.16 15.85 -24.07
CA GLY A 5 -10.61 15.45 -22.73
C GLY A 5 -11.79 16.26 -22.24
N PHE A 6 -12.25 15.89 -21.05
CA PHE A 6 -13.35 16.55 -20.37
C PHE A 6 -12.82 17.42 -19.23
N PHE A 7 -13.49 18.54 -18.95
CA PHE A 7 -13.40 19.24 -17.68
C PHE A 7 -14.73 19.13 -16.97
N ILE A 8 -14.70 18.86 -15.66
CA ILE A 8 -15.90 18.73 -14.83
C ILE A 8 -15.77 19.62 -13.59
N ASP A 9 -16.65 20.61 -13.49
CA ASP A 9 -16.81 21.45 -12.30
C ASP A 9 -17.78 20.81 -11.30
N LEU A 10 -17.22 20.13 -10.30
CA LEU A 10 -18.01 19.48 -9.24
C LEU A 10 -18.74 20.52 -8.38
N SER A 11 -18.30 21.79 -8.37
CA SER A 11 -19.03 22.90 -7.74
C SER A 11 -20.28 23.34 -8.52
N ARG A 12 -20.52 22.82 -9.73
CA ARG A 12 -21.73 23.10 -10.52
C ARG A 12 -22.62 21.88 -10.70
N CYS A 13 -22.06 20.68 -10.62
CA CYS A 13 -22.85 19.47 -10.77
C CYS A 13 -23.90 19.33 -9.66
N ILE A 14 -25.17 19.22 -10.05
CA ILE A 14 -26.30 18.97 -9.13
C ILE A 14 -26.81 17.53 -9.19
N GLY A 15 -26.14 16.65 -9.94
CA GLY A 15 -26.54 15.25 -10.04
C GLY A 15 -27.88 14.98 -10.77
N CYS A 16 -28.35 15.89 -11.64
CA CYS A 16 -29.65 15.77 -12.31
C CYS A 16 -29.75 14.64 -13.37
N ASN A 17 -28.65 13.96 -13.68
CA ASN A 17 -28.57 12.88 -14.69
C ASN A 17 -28.94 13.27 -16.15
N ALA A 18 -29.10 14.55 -16.47
CA ALA A 18 -29.39 15.00 -17.85
C ALA A 18 -28.36 14.50 -18.87
N CYS A 19 -27.07 14.49 -18.49
CA CYS A 19 -25.98 13.97 -19.30
C CYS A 19 -26.03 12.46 -19.53
N THR A 20 -26.60 11.71 -18.59
CA THR A 20 -26.79 10.25 -18.72
C THR A 20 -27.93 9.95 -19.66
N VAL A 21 -29.07 10.65 -19.50
CA VAL A 21 -30.25 10.46 -20.34
C VAL A 21 -29.96 10.85 -21.80
N SER A 22 -29.34 12.01 -22.03
CA SER A 22 -29.01 12.48 -23.38
C SER A 22 -27.98 11.58 -24.08
N CYS A 23 -26.99 11.04 -23.33
CA CYS A 23 -26.05 10.05 -23.85
C CYS A 23 -26.77 8.77 -24.32
N LYS A 24 -27.70 8.24 -23.52
CA LYS A 24 -28.46 7.05 -23.93
C LYS A 24 -29.33 7.32 -25.15
N GLN A 25 -30.05 8.43 -25.16
CA GLN A 25 -30.92 8.80 -26.27
C GLN A 25 -30.14 8.98 -27.57
N TRP A 26 -29.00 9.67 -27.53
CA TRP A 26 -28.18 9.93 -28.73
C TRP A 26 -27.58 8.65 -29.31
N HIS A 27 -27.12 7.73 -28.46
CA HIS A 27 -26.47 6.49 -28.88
C HIS A 27 -27.42 5.28 -28.98
N ASP A 28 -28.74 5.52 -28.97
CA ASP A 28 -29.78 4.49 -29.04
C ASP A 28 -29.59 3.35 -28.02
N ILE A 29 -29.16 3.71 -26.79
CA ILE A 29 -28.93 2.76 -25.72
C ILE A 29 -30.24 2.55 -24.97
N SER A 30 -30.70 1.29 -24.95
CA SER A 30 -31.91 0.91 -24.23
C SER A 30 -31.90 1.32 -22.75
N PRO A 31 -33.08 1.63 -22.16
CA PRO A 31 -33.24 1.71 -20.72
C PRO A 31 -32.71 0.43 -20.05
N GLY A 32 -31.98 0.56 -18.94
CA GLY A 32 -31.31 -0.58 -18.32
C GLY A 32 -30.05 -0.22 -17.54
N PRO A 33 -29.29 -1.24 -17.07
CA PRO A 33 -28.17 -1.07 -16.15
C PRO A 33 -26.95 -0.41 -16.80
N ALA A 34 -26.70 -0.64 -18.09
CA ALA A 34 -25.56 -0.05 -18.79
C ALA A 34 -25.68 1.47 -18.87
N LYS A 35 -24.70 2.19 -18.30
CA LYS A 35 -24.63 3.66 -18.31
C LYS A 35 -23.22 4.11 -18.72
N PRO A 36 -22.96 4.31 -20.03
CA PRO A 36 -21.67 4.83 -20.51
C PRO A 36 -21.23 6.16 -19.90
N MET A 37 -22.22 6.96 -19.49
CA MET A 37 -22.08 8.15 -18.67
C MET A 37 -22.98 7.99 -17.44
N ARG A 38 -22.44 8.16 -16.24
CA ARG A 38 -23.13 7.99 -14.97
C ARG A 38 -22.81 9.13 -14.02
N VAL A 39 -23.69 9.41 -13.07
CA VAL A 39 -23.44 10.38 -12.01
C VAL A 39 -23.55 9.66 -10.67
N TYR A 40 -22.41 9.46 -10.01
CA TYR A 40 -22.37 8.92 -8.66
C TYR A 40 -22.76 10.00 -7.65
N GLN A 41 -23.49 9.59 -6.61
CA GLN A 41 -23.86 10.45 -5.49
C GLN A 41 -23.57 9.72 -4.18
N TRP A 42 -22.93 10.39 -3.24
CA TRP A 42 -22.69 9.85 -1.90
C TRP A 42 -22.68 10.95 -0.85
N GLU A 43 -22.98 10.58 0.39
CA GLU A 43 -23.05 11.50 1.52
C GLU A 43 -21.82 11.37 2.40
N THR A 44 -21.42 12.47 3.04
CA THR A 44 -20.36 12.50 4.06
C THR A 44 -20.77 13.44 5.20
N GLY A 45 -20.19 13.25 6.39
CA GLY A 45 -20.55 14.04 7.58
C GLY A 45 -21.60 13.36 8.45
N ASN A 46 -21.98 14.02 9.54
CA ASN A 46 -22.95 13.53 10.50
C ASN A 46 -24.17 14.45 10.50
N PHE A 47 -25.37 13.89 10.60
CA PHE A 47 -26.59 14.68 10.69
C PHE A 47 -26.53 15.69 11.86
N PRO A 48 -26.91 16.97 11.67
CA PRO A 48 -27.53 17.56 10.47
C PRO A 48 -26.54 18.06 9.39
N ASP A 49 -25.24 18.00 9.63
CA ASP A 49 -24.16 18.51 8.76
C ASP A 49 -23.74 17.50 7.68
N VAL A 50 -24.72 16.97 6.94
CA VAL A 50 -24.47 16.05 5.82
C VAL A 50 -24.12 16.82 4.54
N ARG A 51 -23.06 16.39 3.85
CA ARG A 51 -22.66 16.89 2.54
C ARG A 51 -22.88 15.83 1.47
N LEU A 52 -23.66 16.19 0.45
CA LEU A 52 -23.89 15.38 -0.74
C LEU A 52 -22.83 15.70 -1.80
N HIS A 53 -22.10 14.68 -2.23
CA HIS A 53 -21.11 14.74 -3.29
C HIS A 53 -21.66 14.15 -4.58
N MET A 54 -21.27 14.75 -5.71
CA MET A 54 -21.69 14.32 -7.05
C MET A 54 -20.45 14.11 -7.90
N LEU A 55 -20.35 12.97 -8.58
CA LEU A 55 -19.25 12.68 -9.50
C LEU A 55 -19.76 12.10 -10.83
N PRO A 56 -19.82 12.92 -11.89
CA PRO A 56 -20.02 12.40 -13.23
C PRO A 56 -18.81 11.58 -13.68
N VAL A 57 -19.05 10.34 -14.11
CA VAL A 57 -18.04 9.41 -14.59
C VAL A 57 -18.45 8.87 -15.96
N MET A 58 -17.56 9.00 -16.92
CA MET A 58 -17.60 8.35 -18.23
C MET A 58 -16.27 7.62 -18.47
N CYS A 59 -16.07 7.07 -19.67
CA CYS A 59 -14.72 6.74 -20.10
C CYS A 59 -13.87 8.02 -20.12
N PHE A 60 -12.71 8.00 -19.45
CA PHE A 60 -11.78 9.12 -19.45
C PHE A 60 -10.80 9.10 -20.62
N HIS A 61 -10.95 8.16 -21.56
CA HIS A 61 -10.17 8.06 -22.80
C HIS A 61 -8.67 8.30 -22.56
N CYS A 62 -8.12 7.55 -21.60
CA CYS A 62 -6.80 7.77 -21.02
C CYS A 62 -5.69 7.89 -22.05
N GLU A 63 -4.66 8.67 -21.72
CA GLU A 63 -3.47 8.81 -22.55
C GLU A 63 -2.79 7.45 -22.77
N SER A 64 -2.67 6.67 -21.70
CA SER A 64 -2.18 5.29 -21.67
C SER A 64 -3.27 4.35 -21.13
N PRO A 65 -4.12 3.76 -21.98
CA PRO A 65 -5.31 3.02 -21.54
C PRO A 65 -5.03 1.54 -21.22
N SER A 66 -5.02 1.18 -19.92
CA SER A 66 -4.89 -0.22 -19.45
C SER A 66 -5.93 -1.18 -20.07
N CYS A 67 -7.13 -0.70 -20.39
CA CYS A 67 -8.18 -1.51 -20.99
C CYS A 67 -7.87 -1.94 -22.44
N VAL A 68 -7.02 -1.20 -23.17
CA VAL A 68 -6.56 -1.60 -24.51
C VAL A 68 -5.58 -2.76 -24.37
N GLU A 69 -4.62 -2.66 -23.45
CA GLU A 69 -3.64 -3.73 -23.17
C GLU A 69 -4.31 -5.03 -22.69
N ALA A 70 -5.38 -4.92 -21.90
CA ALA A 70 -6.14 -6.08 -21.42
C ALA A 70 -7.03 -6.73 -22.50
N CYS A 71 -7.19 -6.11 -23.69
CA CYS A 71 -8.12 -6.56 -24.72
C CYS A 71 -7.45 -7.52 -25.71
N GLU A 72 -7.43 -8.81 -25.37
CA GLU A 72 -6.80 -9.87 -26.19
C GLU A 72 -7.38 -10.00 -27.62
N ASN A 73 -8.64 -9.59 -27.81
CA ASN A 73 -9.30 -9.66 -29.11
C ASN A 73 -9.07 -8.41 -29.99
N GLY A 74 -8.31 -7.42 -29.49
CA GLY A 74 -8.08 -6.16 -30.21
C GLY A 74 -9.37 -5.36 -30.49
N ALA A 75 -10.41 -5.54 -29.65
CA ALA A 75 -11.67 -4.82 -29.77
C ALA A 75 -11.55 -3.37 -29.28
N LEU A 76 -10.66 -3.10 -28.32
CA LEU A 76 -10.37 -1.75 -27.86
C LEU A 76 -9.12 -1.23 -28.56
N TYR A 77 -9.17 0.02 -29.01
CA TYR A 77 -8.04 0.70 -29.65
C TYR A 77 -8.10 2.20 -29.37
N LYS A 78 -6.99 2.90 -29.63
CA LYS A 78 -6.90 4.35 -29.47
C LYS A 78 -6.86 5.02 -30.85
N GLU A 79 -7.79 5.93 -31.15
CA GLU A 79 -7.74 6.68 -32.41
C GLU A 79 -6.91 7.96 -32.27
N GLU A 80 -6.27 8.37 -33.37
CA GLU A 80 -5.21 9.38 -33.31
C GLU A 80 -5.72 10.83 -33.35
N LYS A 81 -6.89 11.07 -33.96
CA LYS A 81 -7.39 12.43 -34.25
C LYS A 81 -7.80 13.17 -32.99
N TYR A 82 -8.54 12.51 -32.09
CA TYR A 82 -9.00 13.09 -30.83
C TYR A 82 -8.41 12.38 -29.61
N GLY A 83 -7.69 11.27 -29.79
CA GLY A 83 -7.10 10.51 -28.69
C GLY A 83 -8.13 9.73 -27.88
N ALA A 84 -9.31 9.46 -28.44
CA ALA A 84 -10.31 8.63 -27.81
C ALA A 84 -9.86 7.16 -27.76
N VAL A 85 -10.22 6.49 -26.69
CA VAL A 85 -10.27 5.02 -26.68
C VAL A 85 -11.60 4.63 -27.28
N LEU A 86 -11.63 3.81 -28.33
CA LEU A 86 -12.84 3.34 -29.00
C LEU A 86 -12.96 1.82 -28.90
N ALA A 87 -14.16 1.31 -29.20
CA ALA A 87 -14.48 -0.11 -29.13
C ALA A 87 -15.16 -0.57 -30.42
N ASP A 88 -14.60 -1.62 -31.01
CA ASP A 88 -15.18 -2.35 -32.13
C ASP A 88 -16.11 -3.44 -31.57
N ALA A 89 -17.42 -3.24 -31.76
CA ALA A 89 -18.44 -4.15 -31.24
C ALA A 89 -18.37 -5.54 -31.88
N ASP A 90 -17.85 -5.67 -33.10
CA ASP A 90 -17.81 -6.95 -33.83
C ASP A 90 -16.62 -7.81 -33.42
N LYS A 91 -15.54 -7.17 -32.96
CA LYS A 91 -14.40 -7.85 -32.33
C LYS A 91 -14.64 -8.18 -30.85
N CYS A 92 -15.60 -7.52 -30.21
CA CYS A 92 -15.88 -7.74 -28.79
C CYS A 92 -16.48 -9.13 -28.55
N ARG A 93 -15.79 -9.94 -27.75
CA ARG A 93 -16.23 -11.29 -27.34
C ARG A 93 -16.84 -11.36 -25.94
N GLY A 94 -17.07 -10.22 -25.29
CA GLY A 94 -17.69 -10.19 -23.96
C GLY A 94 -16.81 -10.70 -22.82
N THR A 95 -15.49 -10.86 -23.01
CA THR A 95 -14.58 -11.46 -22.00
C THR A 95 -14.44 -10.71 -20.68
N ARG A 96 -14.96 -9.48 -20.58
CA ARG A 96 -14.91 -8.60 -19.39
C ARG A 96 -13.53 -8.20 -18.87
N LYS A 97 -12.41 -8.70 -19.40
CA LYS A 97 -11.05 -8.29 -18.99
C LYS A 97 -10.80 -6.78 -19.01
N CYS A 98 -11.45 -6.05 -19.94
CA CYS A 98 -11.34 -4.59 -19.98
C CYS A 98 -12.03 -3.89 -18.79
N TRP A 99 -13.11 -4.48 -18.24
CA TRP A 99 -13.79 -4.02 -17.03
C TRP A 99 -12.86 -4.15 -15.82
N ASP A 100 -12.24 -5.32 -15.66
CA ASP A 100 -11.32 -5.59 -14.55
C ASP A 100 -10.07 -4.71 -14.60
N ALA A 101 -9.56 -4.43 -15.82
CA ALA A 101 -8.39 -3.59 -16.03
C ALA A 101 -8.67 -2.07 -15.91
N CYS A 102 -9.93 -1.63 -15.99
CA CYS A 102 -10.27 -0.21 -15.98
C CYS A 102 -10.40 0.31 -14.54
N PRO A 103 -9.49 1.17 -14.04
CA PRO A 103 -9.56 1.66 -12.65
C PRO A 103 -10.78 2.56 -12.39
N TYR A 104 -11.41 3.06 -13.46
CA TYR A 104 -12.57 3.94 -13.41
C TYR A 104 -13.89 3.20 -13.66
N GLY A 105 -13.85 1.88 -13.91
CA GLY A 105 -15.01 1.04 -14.23
C GLY A 105 -15.79 1.51 -15.45
N SER A 106 -15.12 2.04 -16.48
CA SER A 106 -15.76 2.65 -17.64
C SER A 106 -16.49 1.68 -18.59
N PRO A 107 -16.01 0.45 -18.83
CA PRO A 107 -16.76 -0.57 -19.57
C PRO A 107 -18.12 -0.84 -18.93
N GLN A 108 -19.14 -1.17 -19.69
CA GLN A 108 -20.50 -1.45 -19.22
C GLN A 108 -21.10 -2.58 -20.06
N TYR A 109 -22.06 -3.31 -19.49
CA TYR A 109 -22.74 -4.42 -20.16
C TYR A 109 -24.24 -4.31 -19.95
N LEU A 110 -25.02 -4.69 -20.96
CA LEU A 110 -26.48 -4.66 -20.90
C LEU A 110 -27.07 -5.85 -20.11
N SER A 111 -26.32 -6.94 -20.00
CA SER A 111 -26.66 -8.15 -19.24
C SER A 111 -25.42 -8.82 -18.68
N ASP A 112 -25.61 -9.81 -17.80
CA ASP A 112 -24.54 -10.65 -17.26
C ASP A 112 -24.21 -11.87 -18.12
N GLU A 113 -24.84 -11.98 -19.30
CA GLU A 113 -24.53 -13.03 -20.26
C GLU A 113 -23.05 -12.99 -20.68
N PRO A 114 -22.38 -14.14 -20.86
CA PRO A 114 -20.96 -14.20 -21.23
C PRO A 114 -20.64 -13.50 -22.55
N GLU A 115 -21.55 -13.55 -23.53
CA GLU A 115 -21.39 -12.95 -24.85
C GLU A 115 -21.82 -11.48 -24.90
N ALA A 116 -22.29 -10.91 -23.77
CA ALA A 116 -22.72 -9.53 -23.70
C ALA A 116 -21.60 -8.60 -24.16
N ARG A 117 -21.86 -7.85 -25.23
CA ARG A 117 -20.87 -6.92 -25.80
C ARG A 117 -20.69 -5.73 -24.88
N MET A 118 -19.45 -5.29 -24.79
CA MET A 118 -19.07 -4.13 -23.98
C MET A 118 -19.56 -2.84 -24.62
N LEU A 119 -20.13 -1.97 -23.81
CA LEU A 119 -20.54 -0.60 -24.13
C LEU A 119 -19.73 0.37 -23.26
N LYS A 120 -19.35 1.53 -23.80
CA LYS A 120 -18.72 2.62 -23.02
C LYS A 120 -18.85 3.93 -23.80
N CYS A 121 -18.46 5.05 -23.18
CA CYS A 121 -18.38 6.32 -23.88
C CYS A 121 -17.42 6.19 -25.08
N ASN A 122 -17.86 6.69 -26.24
CA ASN A 122 -17.10 6.77 -27.49
C ASN A 122 -16.62 8.21 -27.78
N MET A 123 -16.65 9.09 -26.78
CA MET A 123 -16.38 10.53 -26.92
C MET A 123 -17.33 11.27 -27.87
N CYS A 124 -18.48 10.67 -28.22
CA CYS A 124 -19.35 11.13 -29.30
C CYS A 124 -18.56 11.44 -30.58
N ILE A 125 -17.67 10.53 -30.98
CA ILE A 125 -16.76 10.71 -32.11
C ILE A 125 -17.48 11.15 -33.39
N ASP A 126 -18.68 10.61 -33.61
CA ASP A 126 -19.62 10.96 -34.68
C ASP A 126 -19.95 12.46 -34.69
N ARG A 127 -20.21 13.05 -33.52
CA ARG A 127 -20.48 14.49 -33.37
C ARG A 127 -19.22 15.31 -33.58
N LEU A 128 -18.08 14.83 -33.08
CA LEU A 128 -16.80 15.53 -33.21
C LEU A 128 -16.36 15.68 -34.67
N GLU A 129 -16.68 14.70 -35.51
CA GLU A 129 -16.41 14.73 -36.96
C GLU A 129 -17.19 15.82 -37.68
N GLU A 130 -18.38 16.17 -37.18
CA GLU A 130 -19.20 17.30 -37.66
C GLU A 130 -18.84 18.64 -37.00
N GLY A 131 -17.81 18.68 -36.14
CA GLY A 131 -17.41 19.89 -35.42
C GLY A 131 -18.33 20.23 -34.23
N LEU A 132 -19.17 19.30 -33.80
CA LEU A 132 -20.09 19.45 -32.68
C LEU A 132 -19.48 18.90 -31.38
N LYS A 133 -19.82 19.50 -30.23
CA LYS A 133 -19.40 19.00 -28.90
C LYS A 133 -20.18 17.72 -28.51
N PRO A 134 -19.62 16.88 -27.60
CA PRO A 134 -20.32 15.72 -27.06
C PRO A 134 -21.68 16.06 -26.45
N ILE A 135 -22.65 15.16 -26.58
CA ILE A 135 -24.03 15.42 -26.15
C ILE A 135 -24.16 15.62 -24.63
N CYS A 136 -23.33 14.90 -23.85
CA CYS A 136 -23.29 15.05 -22.40
C CYS A 136 -22.89 16.47 -21.97
N VAL A 137 -21.99 17.13 -22.71
CA VAL A 137 -21.55 18.51 -22.47
C VAL A 137 -22.68 19.49 -22.79
N LEU A 138 -23.33 19.34 -23.95
CA LEU A 138 -24.41 20.24 -24.38
C LEU A 138 -25.67 20.12 -23.51
N SER A 139 -26.00 18.92 -23.04
CA SER A 139 -27.15 18.70 -22.15
C SER A 139 -26.95 19.14 -20.70
N CYS A 140 -25.74 19.58 -20.32
CA CYS A 140 -25.46 20.02 -18.96
C CYS A 140 -26.01 21.44 -18.71
N GLY A 141 -27.25 21.54 -18.25
CA GLY A 141 -27.86 22.85 -17.92
C GLY A 141 -27.10 23.65 -16.86
N MET A 142 -26.35 22.98 -15.98
CA MET A 142 -25.50 23.65 -14.98
C MET A 142 -24.15 24.11 -15.53
N ARG A 143 -23.81 23.75 -16.77
CA ARG A 143 -22.49 23.95 -17.39
C ARG A 143 -21.35 23.46 -16.50
N ALA A 144 -21.60 22.31 -15.89
CA ALA A 144 -20.61 21.62 -15.07
C ALA A 144 -19.59 20.87 -15.92
N MET A 145 -19.75 20.81 -17.25
CA MET A 145 -18.85 20.07 -18.13
C MET A 145 -18.38 20.93 -19.30
N GLU A 146 -17.11 20.78 -19.67
CA GLU A 146 -16.50 21.32 -20.88
C GLU A 146 -15.70 20.23 -21.60
N PHE A 147 -15.47 20.39 -22.90
CA PHE A 147 -14.74 19.43 -23.74
C PHE A 147 -13.93 20.16 -24.81
N GLY A 148 -12.73 19.65 -25.08
CA GLY A 148 -11.79 20.22 -26.05
C GLY A 148 -10.40 19.60 -25.94
N PRO A 149 -9.40 20.17 -26.64
CA PRO A 149 -8.00 19.76 -26.51
C PRO A 149 -7.56 19.87 -25.05
N LEU A 150 -7.00 18.80 -24.50
CA LEU A 150 -6.66 18.72 -23.08
C LEU A 150 -5.64 19.81 -22.69
N THR A 151 -4.72 20.17 -23.58
CA THR A 151 -3.75 21.25 -23.38
C THR A 151 -4.43 22.62 -23.20
N GLU A 152 -5.50 22.90 -23.93
CA GLU A 152 -6.27 24.14 -23.81
C GLU A 152 -7.09 24.16 -22.52
N ILE A 153 -7.71 23.03 -22.17
CA ILE A 153 -8.43 22.89 -20.90
C ILE A 153 -7.48 23.10 -19.71
N VAL A 154 -6.31 22.46 -19.72
CA VAL A 154 -5.28 22.65 -18.67
C VAL A 154 -4.82 24.10 -18.63
N ARG A 155 -4.63 24.77 -19.78
CA ARG A 155 -4.26 26.18 -19.82
C ARG A 155 -5.35 27.08 -19.22
N LYS A 156 -6.62 26.78 -19.48
CA LYS A 156 -7.78 27.56 -19.02
C LYS A 156 -8.03 27.41 -17.51
N TYR A 157 -7.97 26.19 -16.99
CA TYR A 157 -8.38 25.89 -15.61
C TYR A 157 -7.23 25.51 -14.67
N GLY A 158 -6.03 25.27 -15.19
CA GLY A 158 -4.96 24.62 -14.44
C GLY A 158 -5.17 23.11 -14.29
N ASN A 159 -4.26 22.46 -13.56
CA ASN A 159 -4.33 21.03 -13.27
C ASN A 159 -4.97 20.78 -11.89
N LEU A 160 -6.23 21.20 -11.73
CA LEU A 160 -6.92 21.29 -10.43
C LEU A 160 -7.03 19.92 -9.73
N THR A 161 -7.48 18.88 -10.43
CA THR A 161 -7.41 17.48 -9.97
C THR A 161 -7.63 16.55 -11.17
N ARG A 162 -6.75 15.58 -11.45
CA ARG A 162 -7.08 14.41 -12.30
C ARG A 162 -7.50 13.27 -11.37
N LEU A 163 -8.54 12.49 -11.71
CA LEU A 163 -9.00 11.36 -10.88
C LEU A 163 -7.91 10.27 -10.83
N ASN A 164 -7.06 10.34 -9.82
CA ASN A 164 -6.49 9.23 -9.05
C ASN A 164 -5.59 9.82 -7.96
N ALA A 165 -5.67 9.21 -6.78
CA ALA A 165 -4.84 9.45 -5.59
C ALA A 165 -3.41 9.87 -5.94
N LYS A 166 -2.93 11.01 -5.40
CA LYS A 166 -1.61 11.63 -5.65
C LYS A 166 -1.11 11.43 -7.11
N PRO A 167 -1.23 12.42 -8.00
CA PRO A 167 -0.93 12.24 -9.43
C PRO A 167 0.40 11.50 -9.66
N GLY A 168 0.34 10.32 -10.28
CA GLY A 168 1.50 9.57 -10.76
C GLY A 168 1.89 8.28 -10.03
N TYR A 169 1.16 7.81 -9.00
CA TYR A 169 1.52 6.55 -8.31
C TYR A 169 0.61 5.36 -8.64
N ALA A 170 1.22 4.25 -9.05
CA ALA A 170 0.53 2.98 -9.31
C ALA A 170 -0.02 2.36 -8.00
N PRO A 171 -1.11 1.57 -8.04
CA PRO A 171 -1.68 0.92 -6.86
C PRO A 171 -0.67 0.10 -6.05
N CYS A 172 0.25 -0.60 -6.72
CA CYS A 172 1.32 -1.36 -6.08
C CYS A 172 2.29 -0.48 -5.25
N ARG A 173 2.49 0.78 -5.65
CA ARG A 173 3.30 1.76 -4.91
C ARG A 173 2.54 2.30 -3.70
N LEU A 174 1.25 2.58 -3.85
CA LEU A 174 0.37 3.02 -2.75
C LEU A 174 0.20 1.94 -1.68
N ALA A 175 0.13 0.67 -2.09
CA ALA A 175 0.03 -0.47 -1.19
C ALA A 175 1.34 -0.77 -0.44
N CYS A 176 2.49 -0.34 -0.97
CA CYS A 176 3.78 -0.55 -0.35
C CYS A 176 3.98 0.47 0.79
N PRO A 177 4.13 0.05 2.07
CA PRO A 177 4.32 0.99 3.17
C PRO A 177 5.53 1.94 3.00
N ALA A 178 6.58 1.49 2.31
CA ALA A 178 7.76 2.30 2.01
C ALA A 178 7.65 3.12 0.71
N GLU A 179 6.51 3.05 0.01
CA GLU A 179 6.20 3.74 -1.25
C GLU A 179 7.22 3.46 -2.38
N VAL A 180 7.73 2.23 -2.43
CA VAL A 180 8.70 1.80 -3.47
C VAL A 180 8.03 1.83 -4.86
N ASP A 181 8.75 2.37 -5.85
CA ASP A 181 8.27 2.51 -7.22
C ASP A 181 8.34 1.20 -8.03
N ALA A 182 7.42 0.28 -7.72
CA ALA A 182 7.32 -1.00 -8.41
C ALA A 182 7.11 -0.85 -9.92
N GLU A 183 6.22 0.03 -10.34
CA GLU A 183 5.96 0.25 -11.76
C GLU A 183 7.21 0.73 -12.52
N GLY A 184 7.92 1.71 -11.95
CA GLY A 184 9.10 2.29 -12.60
C GLY A 184 10.21 1.26 -12.81
N TYR A 185 10.62 0.52 -11.77
CA TYR A 185 11.71 -0.44 -11.93
C TYR A 185 11.29 -1.65 -12.78
N ILE A 186 10.00 -2.03 -12.76
CA ILE A 186 9.49 -3.09 -13.65
C ILE A 186 9.57 -2.64 -15.11
N GLY A 187 9.24 -1.38 -15.41
CA GLY A 187 9.42 -0.80 -16.74
C GLY A 187 10.87 -0.87 -17.22
N LEU A 188 11.83 -0.62 -16.34
CA LEU A 188 13.26 -0.74 -16.65
C LEU A 188 13.71 -2.19 -16.86
N ILE A 189 13.13 -3.17 -16.16
CA ILE A 189 13.39 -4.59 -16.41
C ILE A 189 12.94 -5.01 -17.82
N VAL A 190 11.79 -4.50 -18.30
CA VAL A 190 11.33 -4.75 -19.67
C VAL A 190 12.34 -4.25 -20.71
N GLU A 191 13.03 -3.15 -20.42
CA GLU A 191 14.06 -2.57 -21.28
C GLU A 191 15.46 -3.16 -21.10
N ASP A 192 15.59 -4.24 -20.31
CA ASP A 192 16.87 -4.86 -19.92
C ASP A 192 17.83 -3.93 -19.14
N LYS A 193 17.27 -2.89 -18.51
CA LYS A 193 18.01 -1.88 -17.72
C LYS A 193 18.02 -2.24 -16.23
N VAL A 194 18.55 -3.40 -15.90
CA VAL A 194 18.49 -3.97 -14.54
C VAL A 194 19.26 -3.12 -13.52
N LYS A 195 20.34 -2.46 -13.94
CA LYS A 195 21.14 -1.57 -13.07
C LYS A 195 20.36 -0.32 -12.67
N GLU A 196 19.73 0.30 -13.65
CA GLU A 196 18.87 1.47 -13.46
C GLU A 196 17.64 1.09 -12.63
N ALA A 197 17.11 -0.12 -12.83
CA ALA A 197 15.97 -0.63 -12.06
C ALA A 197 16.28 -0.74 -10.55
N ILE A 198 17.45 -1.29 -10.18
CA ILE A 198 17.85 -1.38 -8.77
C ILE A 198 18.23 -0.01 -8.18
N GLU A 199 18.80 0.90 -8.97
CA GLU A 199 19.05 2.28 -8.55
C GLU A 199 17.75 3.03 -8.25
N LEU A 200 16.73 2.87 -9.11
CA LEU A 200 15.40 3.43 -8.89
C LEU A 200 14.72 2.84 -7.63
N PHE A 201 14.87 1.54 -7.39
CA PHE A 201 14.40 0.92 -6.15
C PHE A 201 15.07 1.58 -4.92
N ARG A 202 16.38 1.82 -5.00
CA ARG A 202 17.19 2.40 -3.93
C ARG A 202 16.83 3.84 -3.57
N GLU A 203 16.22 4.62 -4.46
CA GLU A 203 15.73 5.95 -4.11
C GLU A 203 14.90 5.96 -2.81
N ASN A 204 14.11 4.90 -2.59
CA ASN A 204 13.24 4.76 -1.43
C ASN A 204 13.64 3.66 -0.44
N ASN A 205 14.46 2.68 -0.85
CA ASN A 205 14.68 1.49 -0.02
C ASN A 205 16.01 0.77 -0.34
N PRO A 206 16.89 0.52 0.64
CA PRO A 206 18.18 -0.15 0.38
C PRO A 206 18.10 -1.68 0.32
N PHE A 207 16.95 -2.30 0.62
CA PHE A 207 16.81 -3.73 0.90
C PHE A 207 16.09 -4.52 -0.21
N ALA A 208 16.57 -4.44 -1.45
CA ALA A 208 15.98 -5.17 -2.59
C ALA A 208 16.09 -6.69 -2.45
N GLY A 209 17.26 -7.19 -2.03
CA GLY A 209 17.57 -8.60 -1.86
C GLY A 209 16.84 -9.22 -0.68
N VAL A 210 16.77 -8.53 0.46
CA VAL A 210 15.95 -8.94 1.61
C VAL A 210 14.47 -8.97 1.21
N LEU A 211 13.94 -7.89 0.64
CA LEU A 211 12.51 -7.81 0.29
C LEU A 211 12.12 -8.72 -0.88
N GLY A 212 13.06 -9.10 -1.73
CA GLY A 212 12.86 -10.13 -2.74
C GLY A 212 12.71 -11.55 -2.17
N ARG A 213 13.10 -11.76 -0.90
CA ARG A 213 13.10 -13.07 -0.23
C ARG A 213 12.10 -13.19 0.90
N VAL A 214 11.81 -12.13 1.65
CA VAL A 214 11.00 -12.24 2.87
C VAL A 214 9.90 -11.18 3.02
N CYS A 215 9.61 -10.42 1.96
CA CYS A 215 8.50 -9.47 1.98
C CYS A 215 7.13 -10.16 1.89
N THR A 216 6.17 -9.65 2.65
CA THR A 216 4.73 -10.01 2.58
C THR A 216 4.01 -9.40 1.37
N HIS A 217 4.75 -8.75 0.47
CA HIS A 217 4.32 -8.35 -0.88
C HIS A 217 2.91 -7.72 -1.01
N PRO A 218 2.53 -6.72 -0.16
CA PRO A 218 1.22 -6.06 -0.27
C PRO A 218 1.00 -5.38 -1.63
N CYS A 219 2.09 -5.03 -2.32
CA CYS A 219 2.08 -4.51 -3.67
C CYS A 219 1.47 -5.47 -4.72
N GLU A 220 1.52 -6.78 -4.49
CA GLU A 220 0.93 -7.79 -5.38
C GLU A 220 -0.55 -7.99 -5.08
N ALA A 221 -0.97 -7.88 -3.81
CA ALA A 221 -2.38 -7.95 -3.40
C ALA A 221 -3.23 -6.87 -4.08
N ASP A 222 -2.71 -5.65 -4.20
CA ASP A 222 -3.40 -4.52 -4.85
C ASP A 222 -3.07 -4.39 -6.36
N CYS A 223 -2.42 -5.39 -6.96
CA CYS A 223 -2.04 -5.36 -8.37
C CYS A 223 -3.27 -5.40 -9.28
N GLN A 224 -3.46 -4.40 -10.15
CA GLN A 224 -4.59 -4.38 -11.10
C GLN A 224 -4.56 -5.55 -12.09
N ARG A 225 -3.37 -6.07 -12.41
CA ARG A 225 -3.24 -7.27 -13.26
C ARG A 225 -3.86 -8.50 -12.59
N GLY A 226 -3.77 -8.61 -11.27
CA GLY A 226 -4.38 -9.69 -10.49
C GLY A 226 -5.91 -9.72 -10.57
N LYS A 227 -6.56 -8.63 -11.02
CA LYS A 227 -8.01 -8.62 -11.29
C LYS A 227 -8.38 -9.26 -12.63
N VAL A 228 -7.42 -9.42 -13.53
CA VAL A 228 -7.63 -9.99 -14.87
C VAL A 228 -7.21 -11.46 -14.90
N ASP A 229 -6.04 -11.77 -14.33
CA ASP A 229 -5.52 -13.14 -14.25
C ASP A 229 -4.75 -13.38 -12.94
N TRP A 230 -3.44 -13.10 -12.89
CA TRP A 230 -2.61 -13.20 -11.69
C TRP A 230 -1.69 -11.98 -11.57
N PRO A 231 -1.39 -11.52 -10.34
CA PRO A 231 -0.50 -10.39 -10.12
C PRO A 231 0.84 -10.52 -10.82
N VAL A 232 1.47 -9.38 -11.12
CA VAL A 232 2.89 -9.38 -11.48
C VAL A 232 3.69 -9.88 -10.27
N SER A 233 4.66 -10.78 -10.47
CA SER A 233 5.52 -11.31 -9.41
C SER A 233 6.58 -10.28 -8.94
N ILE A 234 6.11 -9.18 -8.36
CA ILE A 234 6.91 -8.03 -7.90
C ILE A 234 8.03 -8.46 -6.92
N ARG A 235 7.77 -9.37 -5.98
CA ARG A 235 8.75 -9.94 -5.04
C ARG A 235 9.87 -10.67 -5.80
N SER A 236 9.51 -11.52 -6.76
CA SER A 236 10.49 -12.24 -7.58
C SER A 236 11.31 -11.29 -8.46
N LEU A 237 10.71 -10.22 -8.98
CA LEU A 237 11.43 -9.19 -9.74
C LEU A 237 12.39 -8.39 -8.86
N LYS A 238 12.05 -8.09 -7.60
CA LYS A 238 13.00 -7.51 -6.62
C LYS A 238 14.20 -8.42 -6.41
N ARG A 239 13.94 -9.72 -6.22
CA ARG A 239 14.99 -10.73 -6.08
C ARG A 239 15.87 -10.80 -7.32
N TYR A 240 15.28 -10.83 -8.51
CA TYR A 240 16.03 -10.84 -9.77
C TYR A 240 17.00 -9.66 -9.89
N MET A 241 16.55 -8.45 -9.57
CA MET A 241 17.42 -7.26 -9.58
C MET A 241 18.56 -7.37 -8.57
N ALA A 242 18.29 -7.85 -7.36
CA ALA A 242 19.31 -8.01 -6.32
C ALA A 242 20.31 -9.12 -6.66
N ASP A 243 19.83 -10.27 -7.15
CA ASP A 243 20.65 -11.41 -7.55
C ASP A 243 21.52 -11.07 -8.78
N TYR A 244 21.05 -10.19 -9.67
CA TYR A 244 21.87 -9.65 -10.77
C TYR A 244 23.14 -8.93 -10.26
N GLU A 245 23.06 -8.18 -9.16
CA GLU A 245 24.19 -7.45 -8.58
C GLU A 245 25.17 -8.34 -7.82
N LEU A 246 24.68 -9.41 -7.17
CA LEU A 246 25.49 -10.34 -6.38
C LEU A 246 26.50 -11.14 -7.23
N GLY A 247 26.30 -11.22 -8.54
CA GLY A 247 27.29 -11.74 -9.50
C GLY A 247 28.52 -10.85 -9.71
N GLY A 248 28.95 -10.07 -8.69
CA GLY A 248 30.09 -9.15 -8.74
C GLY A 248 29.82 -7.85 -9.51
N LYS A 249 28.55 -7.50 -9.73
CA LYS A 249 28.14 -6.35 -10.55
C LYS A 249 27.72 -5.12 -9.75
N ARG A 250 27.58 -5.22 -8.41
CA ARG A 250 27.30 -4.06 -7.55
C ARG A 250 28.45 -3.05 -7.65
N ALA A 251 28.14 -1.85 -8.10
CA ALA A 251 29.11 -0.77 -8.08
C ALA A 251 29.42 -0.36 -6.63
N LYS A 252 30.70 -0.14 -6.32
CA LYS A 252 31.09 0.49 -5.06
C LYS A 252 30.54 1.90 -5.02
N VAL A 253 29.99 2.30 -3.87
CA VAL A 253 29.45 3.64 -3.68
C VAL A 253 30.47 4.50 -2.95
N ASN A 254 30.59 5.76 -3.38
CA ASN A 254 31.38 6.73 -2.66
C ASN A 254 30.60 7.27 -1.46
N PRO A 255 31.25 7.53 -0.32
CA PRO A 255 30.59 8.15 0.82
C PRO A 255 29.89 9.46 0.43
N VAL A 256 28.66 9.63 0.90
CA VAL A 256 27.91 10.87 0.69
C VAL A 256 28.62 12.00 1.43
N ALA A 257 28.77 13.14 0.77
CA ALA A 257 29.40 14.31 1.38
C ALA A 257 28.59 14.78 2.61
N ARG A 258 29.28 14.96 3.73
CA ARG A 258 28.69 15.53 4.94
C ARG A 258 28.49 17.03 4.70
N THR A 259 27.23 17.45 4.62
CA THR A 259 26.84 18.86 4.40
C THR A 259 26.16 19.47 5.63
N LYS A 260 26.02 18.68 6.70
CA LYS A 260 25.40 19.03 7.98
C LYS A 260 26.38 18.70 9.12
N ASP A 261 26.30 19.47 10.19
CA ASP A 261 27.16 19.30 11.37
C ASP A 261 26.44 18.55 12.50
N GLU A 262 25.11 18.52 12.48
CA GLU A 262 24.26 17.89 13.48
C GLU A 262 24.37 16.36 13.42
N LYS A 263 24.82 15.75 14.50
CA LYS A 263 24.99 14.30 14.63
C LYS A 263 23.68 13.62 15.04
N VAL A 264 23.39 12.49 14.40
CA VAL A 264 22.23 11.65 14.72
C VAL A 264 22.66 10.29 15.23
N ALA A 265 22.09 9.86 16.36
CA ALA A 265 22.26 8.52 16.90
C ALA A 265 21.04 7.66 16.60
N ILE A 266 21.27 6.44 16.14
CA ILE A 266 20.23 5.44 15.90
C ILE A 266 20.52 4.23 16.79
N VAL A 267 19.57 3.82 17.60
CA VAL A 267 19.71 2.70 18.54
C VAL A 267 18.99 1.48 17.97
N GLY A 268 19.77 0.48 17.53
CA GLY A 268 19.32 -0.74 16.87
C GLY A 268 19.56 -0.72 15.35
N SER A 269 20.15 -1.79 14.83
CA SER A 269 20.46 -1.96 13.40
C SER A 269 19.47 -2.87 12.66
N GLY A 270 18.22 -2.94 13.14
CA GLY A 270 17.13 -3.61 12.41
C GLY A 270 16.68 -2.82 11.17
N PRO A 271 15.63 -3.29 10.47
CA PRO A 271 15.14 -2.66 9.24
C PRO A 271 14.80 -1.16 9.41
N ALA A 272 14.13 -0.81 10.50
CA ALA A 272 13.77 0.59 10.80
C ALA A 272 15.01 1.47 11.01
N GLY A 273 15.96 1.01 11.83
CA GLY A 273 17.16 1.75 12.15
C GLY A 273 18.07 1.97 10.93
N LEU A 274 18.33 0.91 10.17
CA LEU A 274 19.15 0.99 8.97
C LEU A 274 18.49 1.82 7.86
N SER A 275 17.16 1.74 7.69
CA SER A 275 16.45 2.60 6.74
C SER A 275 16.49 4.08 7.15
N CYS A 276 16.34 4.38 8.44
CA CYS A 276 16.48 5.75 8.94
C CYS A 276 17.90 6.28 8.69
N ALA A 277 18.91 5.45 8.94
CA ALA A 277 20.31 5.79 8.69
C ALA A 277 20.58 6.07 7.21
N TYR A 278 20.04 5.21 6.35
CA TYR A 278 20.12 5.30 4.90
C TYR A 278 19.53 6.61 4.36
N ASP A 279 18.37 7.03 4.87
CA ASP A 279 17.75 8.27 4.42
C ASP A 279 18.45 9.51 4.97
N LEU A 280 18.89 9.49 6.23
CA LEU A 280 19.60 10.62 6.84
C LEU A 280 20.99 10.85 6.24
N VAL A 281 21.72 9.79 5.88
CA VAL A 281 23.04 9.94 5.25
C VAL A 281 22.92 10.56 3.85
N LYS A 282 21.86 10.25 3.09
CA LYS A 282 21.55 10.89 1.80
C LYS A 282 21.30 12.40 1.94
N LEU A 283 20.80 12.85 3.10
CA LEU A 283 20.60 14.27 3.42
C LEU A 283 21.87 14.96 3.92
N GLY A 284 22.98 14.23 4.06
CA GLY A 284 24.29 14.75 4.44
C GLY A 284 24.57 14.84 5.94
N TYR A 285 23.75 14.19 6.78
CA TYR A 285 23.98 14.12 8.23
C TYR A 285 25.07 13.10 8.61
N PRO A 286 25.91 13.40 9.62
CA PRO A 286 26.71 12.38 10.31
C PRO A 286 25.79 11.45 11.13
N VAL A 287 25.73 10.18 10.72
CA VAL A 287 24.88 9.16 11.37
C VAL A 287 25.72 8.04 11.98
N THR A 288 25.45 7.74 13.25
CA THR A 288 26.01 6.57 13.95
C THR A 288 24.87 5.65 14.41
N VAL A 289 24.93 4.38 14.02
CA VAL A 289 24.05 3.30 14.47
C VAL A 289 24.74 2.52 15.59
N PHE A 290 24.07 2.38 16.73
CA PHE A 290 24.51 1.60 17.88
C PHE A 290 23.76 0.26 17.91
N GLU A 291 24.49 -0.83 17.73
CA GLU A 291 23.95 -2.19 17.73
C GLU A 291 24.48 -2.95 18.96
N ALA A 292 23.58 -3.56 19.72
CA ALA A 292 23.91 -4.32 20.92
C ALA A 292 24.58 -5.66 20.58
N ALA A 293 24.14 -6.31 19.51
CA ALA A 293 24.63 -7.59 19.05
C ALA A 293 25.99 -7.50 18.34
N ALA A 294 26.58 -8.66 18.03
CA ALA A 294 27.89 -8.75 17.40
C ALA A 294 27.88 -8.31 15.93
N GLN A 295 26.76 -8.50 15.23
CA GLN A 295 26.59 -8.16 13.82
C GLN A 295 25.32 -7.36 13.62
N SER A 296 25.32 -6.49 12.61
CA SER A 296 24.18 -5.64 12.29
C SER A 296 23.12 -6.35 11.46
N GLY A 297 21.86 -5.91 11.55
CA GLY A 297 20.74 -6.44 10.78
C GLY A 297 19.50 -6.74 11.63
N GLY A 298 19.64 -6.75 12.95
CA GLY A 298 18.54 -6.99 13.89
C GLY A 298 17.78 -8.28 13.57
N MET A 299 16.45 -8.23 13.59
CA MET A 299 15.61 -9.42 13.38
C MET A 299 15.78 -10.06 11.98
N MET A 300 16.26 -9.31 10.97
CA MET A 300 16.57 -9.89 9.65
C MET A 300 17.73 -10.89 9.74
N ARG A 301 18.70 -10.67 10.63
CA ARG A 301 19.83 -11.59 10.84
C ARG A 301 19.50 -12.66 11.86
N TYR A 302 18.93 -12.24 12.99
CA TYR A 302 18.84 -13.09 14.16
C TYR A 302 17.52 -13.85 14.26
N GLY A 303 16.46 -13.36 13.61
CA GLY A 303 15.14 -14.00 13.61
C GLY A 303 14.87 -14.87 12.39
N ILE A 304 15.41 -14.51 11.23
CA ILE A 304 15.12 -15.20 9.96
C ILE A 304 16.22 -16.22 9.65
N PRO A 305 15.89 -17.51 9.47
CA PRO A 305 16.88 -18.52 9.11
C PRO A 305 17.55 -18.29 7.76
N GLU A 306 18.81 -18.74 7.64
CA GLU A 306 19.64 -18.56 6.45
C GLU A 306 19.03 -19.19 5.18
N TYR A 307 18.26 -20.27 5.31
CA TYR A 307 17.56 -20.88 4.17
C TYR A 307 16.48 -19.97 3.55
N ARG A 308 15.99 -18.96 4.28
CA ARG A 308 15.06 -17.94 3.76
C ARG A 308 15.78 -16.67 3.34
N LEU A 309 16.71 -16.23 4.17
CA LEU A 309 17.46 -15.00 3.97
C LEU A 309 18.95 -15.26 4.23
N PRO A 310 19.75 -15.54 3.19
CA PRO A 310 21.16 -15.79 3.38
C PRO A 310 21.89 -14.57 3.92
N ASN A 311 22.84 -14.80 4.83
CA ASN A 311 23.60 -13.74 5.48
C ASN A 311 24.37 -12.88 4.46
N GLU A 312 24.88 -13.49 3.39
CA GLU A 312 25.59 -12.77 2.31
C GLU A 312 24.72 -11.69 1.64
N ILE A 313 23.43 -11.95 1.46
CA ILE A 313 22.48 -10.99 0.88
C ILE A 313 22.35 -9.78 1.80
N LEU A 314 22.13 -10.04 3.09
CA LEU A 314 21.98 -9.01 4.10
C LEU A 314 23.28 -8.21 4.30
N ASP A 315 24.42 -8.89 4.33
CA ASP A 315 25.73 -8.28 4.47
C ASP A 315 26.05 -7.35 3.31
N ASN A 316 25.74 -7.75 2.07
CA ASN A 316 25.94 -6.91 0.89
C ASN A 316 25.11 -5.61 0.94
N GLU A 317 23.86 -5.67 1.42
CA GLU A 317 22.99 -4.49 1.53
C GLU A 317 23.36 -3.58 2.72
N ILE A 318 23.81 -4.17 3.83
CA ILE A 318 24.34 -3.39 4.96
C ILE A 318 25.66 -2.72 4.58
N GLU A 319 26.53 -3.42 3.85
CA GLU A 319 27.80 -2.85 3.40
C GLU A 319 27.57 -1.69 2.42
N TYR A 320 26.55 -1.77 1.55
CA TYR A 320 26.11 -0.64 0.73
C TYR A 320 25.76 0.61 1.59
N ILE A 321 25.05 0.42 2.71
CA ILE A 321 24.72 1.53 3.63
C ILE A 321 25.98 2.08 4.32
N LYS A 322 26.95 1.23 4.67
CA LYS A 322 28.23 1.64 5.27
C LYS A 322 29.11 2.39 4.29
N GLU A 323 29.19 1.93 3.04
CA GLU A 323 29.91 2.59 1.94
C GLU A 323 29.40 4.02 1.70
N MET A 324 28.11 4.29 1.91
CA MET A 324 27.53 5.63 1.83
C MET A 324 27.96 6.56 2.98
N GLY A 325 28.61 6.04 4.02
CA GLY A 325 29.18 6.84 5.11
C GLY A 325 28.46 6.71 6.45
N VAL A 326 27.52 5.77 6.59
CA VAL A 326 26.91 5.42 7.89
C VAL A 326 27.92 4.67 8.75
N GLU A 327 28.13 5.13 9.97
CA GLU A 327 28.94 4.42 10.96
C GLU A 327 28.07 3.44 11.75
N ILE A 328 28.46 2.16 11.82
CA ILE A 328 27.75 1.14 12.61
C ILE A 328 28.69 0.60 13.68
N LYS A 329 28.33 0.79 14.95
CA LYS A 329 29.06 0.29 16.12
C LYS A 329 28.33 -0.91 16.71
N THR A 330 28.86 -2.11 16.50
CA THR A 330 28.38 -3.34 17.13
C THR A 330 28.88 -3.44 18.57
N HIS A 331 28.37 -4.42 19.33
CA HIS A 331 28.69 -4.59 20.77
C HIS A 331 28.49 -3.33 21.62
N SER A 332 27.54 -2.47 21.23
CA SER A 332 27.32 -1.15 21.81
C SER A 332 25.89 -1.01 22.32
N PRO A 333 25.49 -1.75 23.37
CA PRO A 333 24.14 -1.67 23.93
C PRO A 333 23.90 -0.29 24.55
N VAL A 334 22.76 0.35 24.21
CA VAL A 334 22.37 1.65 24.77
C VAL A 334 21.26 1.45 25.79
N GLY A 335 21.61 1.60 27.06
CA GLY A 335 20.65 1.53 28.18
C GLY A 335 20.12 2.89 28.64
N ARG A 336 20.80 4.00 28.30
CA ARG A 336 20.43 5.36 28.74
C ARG A 336 20.61 6.37 27.62
N LEU A 337 19.55 7.07 27.26
CA LEU A 337 19.56 8.01 26.12
C LEU A 337 20.25 9.33 26.45
N GLU A 338 20.40 9.64 27.73
CA GLU A 338 21.13 10.82 28.18
C GLU A 338 22.62 10.75 27.86
N GLU A 339 23.20 9.55 27.84
CA GLU A 339 24.62 9.34 27.47
C GLU A 339 24.85 9.80 26.03
N LEU A 340 23.97 9.40 25.11
CA LEU A 340 24.04 9.85 23.70
C LEU A 340 23.89 11.38 23.58
N ARG A 341 23.04 12.01 24.40
CA ARG A 341 22.96 13.48 24.41
C ARG A 341 24.24 14.13 24.92
N GLN A 342 24.87 13.55 25.94
CA GLN A 342 26.14 14.03 26.49
C GLN A 342 27.28 13.89 25.48
N ASP A 343 27.25 12.84 24.66
CA ASP A 343 28.19 12.62 23.54
C ASP A 343 27.96 13.56 22.34
N GLY A 344 26.97 14.46 22.44
CA GLY A 344 26.74 15.54 21.48
C GLY A 344 25.84 15.17 20.31
N TYR A 345 25.05 14.09 20.41
CA TYR A 345 24.02 13.77 19.43
C TYR A 345 22.77 14.65 19.63
N GLN A 346 22.35 15.36 18.56
CA GLN A 346 21.23 16.32 18.61
C GLN A 346 19.86 15.66 18.43
N ALA A 347 19.81 14.50 17.76
CA ALA A 347 18.60 13.70 17.59
C ALA A 347 18.91 12.21 17.81
N ILE A 348 17.94 11.50 18.39
CA ILE A 348 18.05 10.06 18.68
C ILE A 348 16.84 9.33 18.11
N PHE A 349 17.07 8.23 17.39
CA PHE A 349 16.03 7.31 16.94
C PHE A 349 16.14 5.96 17.64
N LEU A 350 15.06 5.52 18.28
CA LEU A 350 14.94 4.22 18.92
C LEU A 350 14.29 3.20 17.98
N ALA A 351 15.07 2.20 17.57
CA ALA A 351 14.67 1.12 16.69
C ALA A 351 15.10 -0.24 17.25
N THR A 352 14.94 -0.44 18.56
CA THR A 352 15.44 -1.63 19.26
C THR A 352 14.64 -2.90 18.97
N GLY A 353 13.42 -2.80 18.44
CA GLY A 353 12.57 -3.94 18.11
C GLY A 353 11.95 -4.65 19.33
N ALA A 354 11.42 -5.86 19.11
CA ALA A 354 10.71 -6.66 20.10
C ALA A 354 11.46 -7.95 20.46
N TRP A 355 12.43 -7.86 21.38
CA TRP A 355 13.34 -8.97 21.70
C TRP A 355 12.92 -9.86 22.87
N ALA A 356 11.75 -9.66 23.46
CA ALA A 356 11.25 -10.49 24.54
C ALA A 356 10.13 -11.41 24.06
N SER A 357 10.06 -12.63 24.58
CA SER A 357 8.99 -13.57 24.28
C SER A 357 7.80 -13.43 25.25
N HIS A 358 6.60 -13.77 24.77
CA HIS A 358 5.46 -14.01 25.63
C HIS A 358 5.59 -15.37 26.33
N LYS A 359 5.12 -15.43 27.58
CA LYS A 359 5.01 -16.67 28.36
C LYS A 359 3.69 -17.36 28.07
N LEU A 360 3.71 -18.68 27.98
CA LEU A 360 2.58 -19.60 27.79
C LEU A 360 1.61 -19.56 28.97
N GLY A 361 2.10 -19.37 30.20
CA GLY A 361 1.26 -19.18 31.39
C GLY A 361 0.59 -20.46 31.91
N VAL A 362 1.11 -21.64 31.54
CA VAL A 362 0.59 -22.95 31.97
C VAL A 362 1.49 -23.60 33.01
N ALA A 363 0.94 -24.55 33.77
CA ALA A 363 1.73 -25.31 34.73
C ALA A 363 2.84 -26.12 34.03
N GLY A 364 4.06 -26.06 34.59
CA GLY A 364 5.23 -26.77 34.06
C GLY A 364 6.04 -25.99 33.00
N GLU A 365 5.69 -24.74 32.68
CA GLU A 365 6.39 -23.91 31.68
C GLU A 365 7.88 -23.64 32.00
N ASP A 366 8.30 -23.74 33.26
CA ASP A 366 9.69 -23.53 33.66
C ASP A 366 10.54 -24.83 33.67
N SER A 367 10.03 -25.93 33.08
CA SER A 367 10.74 -27.21 33.00
C SER A 367 11.92 -27.18 32.02
N GLU A 368 12.96 -27.97 32.29
CA GLU A 368 14.10 -28.13 31.39
C GLU A 368 13.67 -28.79 30.08
N GLY A 369 14.14 -28.27 28.94
CA GLY A 369 13.72 -28.70 27.60
C GLY A 369 12.68 -27.78 26.95
N ILE A 370 12.19 -26.75 27.66
CA ILE A 370 11.40 -25.67 27.08
C ILE A 370 12.35 -24.56 26.62
N ILE A 371 12.21 -24.14 25.36
CA ILE A 371 13.01 -23.09 24.74
C ILE A 371 12.05 -22.09 24.09
N TYR A 372 12.35 -20.80 24.14
CA TYR A 372 11.59 -19.80 23.41
C TYR A 372 12.14 -19.64 22.00
N ALA A 373 11.26 -19.59 21.01
CA ALA A 373 11.63 -19.60 19.59
C ALA A 373 12.58 -18.46 19.21
N LEU A 374 12.41 -17.28 19.80
CA LEU A 374 13.28 -16.14 19.52
C LEU A 374 14.73 -16.39 19.99
N ASP A 375 14.91 -16.96 21.19
CA ASP A 375 16.24 -17.31 21.69
C ASP A 375 16.86 -18.45 20.89
N PHE A 376 16.05 -19.47 20.59
CA PHE A 376 16.43 -20.61 19.76
C PHE A 376 16.95 -20.18 18.38
N LEU A 377 16.16 -19.37 17.66
CA LEU A 377 16.53 -18.86 16.34
C LEU A 377 17.71 -17.91 16.41
N ARG A 378 17.77 -17.02 17.42
CA ARG A 378 18.92 -16.11 17.59
C ARG A 378 20.22 -16.88 17.73
N ARG A 379 20.25 -17.92 18.59
CA ARG A 379 21.44 -18.75 18.82
C ARG A 379 21.82 -19.52 17.57
N TYR A 380 20.85 -20.18 16.92
CA TYR A 380 21.05 -20.89 15.67
C TYR A 380 21.65 -19.98 14.58
N ASN A 381 21.03 -18.82 14.34
CA ASN A 381 21.46 -17.86 13.32
C ASN A 381 22.80 -17.17 13.66
N SER A 382 23.18 -17.14 14.94
CA SER A 382 24.50 -16.65 15.37
C SER A 382 25.62 -17.69 15.18
N GLY A 383 25.29 -18.89 14.69
CA GLY A 383 26.24 -20.00 14.52
C GLY A 383 26.59 -20.71 15.83
N GLU A 384 25.80 -20.50 16.90
CA GLU A 384 25.96 -21.29 18.13
C GLU A 384 25.56 -22.74 17.90
N GLN A 385 26.17 -23.65 18.65
CA GLN A 385 25.71 -25.04 18.70
C GLN A 385 24.39 -25.09 19.50
N VAL A 386 23.31 -25.42 18.80
CA VAL A 386 21.98 -25.60 19.37
C VAL A 386 21.57 -27.06 19.13
N GLU A 387 21.11 -27.71 20.19
CA GLU A 387 20.64 -29.10 20.14
C GLU A 387 19.14 -29.14 20.43
N VAL A 388 18.46 -30.09 19.82
CA VAL A 388 17.05 -30.42 20.05
C VAL A 388 16.94 -31.93 20.25
N GLY A 389 15.94 -32.37 21.01
CA GLY A 389 15.62 -33.80 21.16
C GLY A 389 15.04 -34.42 19.89
N ASN A 390 14.71 -35.71 19.97
CA ASN A 390 14.16 -36.44 18.82
C ASN A 390 12.72 -36.03 18.52
N ASN A 391 11.91 -35.83 19.57
CA ASN A 391 10.50 -35.42 19.46
C ASN A 391 10.36 -33.95 19.85
N VAL A 392 10.19 -33.08 18.87
CA VAL A 392 10.08 -31.63 19.09
C VAL A 392 8.64 -31.18 18.90
N VAL A 393 8.12 -30.39 19.84
CA VAL A 393 6.82 -29.72 19.70
C VAL A 393 7.01 -28.22 19.67
N VAL A 394 6.58 -27.56 18.59
CA VAL A 394 6.57 -26.11 18.44
C VAL A 394 5.17 -25.58 18.69
N ILE A 395 5.02 -24.54 19.51
CA ILE A 395 3.73 -23.96 19.88
C ILE A 395 3.60 -22.56 19.23
N GLY A 396 2.67 -22.39 18.30
CA GLY A 396 2.31 -21.12 17.66
C GLY A 396 1.97 -21.26 16.17
N GLY A 397 1.12 -20.37 15.64
CA GLY A 397 0.64 -20.40 14.25
C GLY A 397 1.28 -19.38 13.29
N GLY A 398 2.27 -18.58 13.74
CA GLY A 398 2.92 -17.54 12.94
C GLY A 398 4.24 -17.96 12.27
N SER A 399 4.82 -17.09 11.44
CA SER A 399 6.06 -17.38 10.69
C SER A 399 7.24 -17.79 11.59
N VAL A 400 7.35 -17.24 12.80
CA VAL A 400 8.40 -17.63 13.77
C VAL A 400 8.27 -19.10 14.18
N ALA A 401 7.05 -19.61 14.33
CA ALA A 401 6.79 -21.01 14.66
C ALA A 401 7.17 -21.93 13.49
N ILE A 402 6.80 -21.53 12.27
CA ILE A 402 7.18 -22.26 11.05
C ILE A 402 8.69 -22.32 10.90
N ASP A 403 9.39 -21.19 11.10
CA ASP A 403 10.84 -21.14 11.01
C ASP A 403 11.52 -21.98 12.10
N ALA A 404 11.04 -21.93 13.34
CA ALA A 404 11.54 -22.76 14.43
C ALA A 404 11.36 -24.27 14.13
N ALA A 405 10.20 -24.69 13.62
CA ALA A 405 9.93 -26.07 13.26
C ALA A 405 10.85 -26.57 12.14
N ARG A 406 11.05 -25.75 11.10
CA ARG A 406 11.93 -26.07 9.97
C ARG A 406 13.41 -26.09 10.36
N VAL A 407 13.84 -25.24 11.31
CA VAL A 407 15.19 -25.29 11.89
C VAL A 407 15.36 -26.56 12.73
N ALA A 408 14.37 -26.96 13.53
CA ALA A 408 14.43 -28.21 14.31
C ALA A 408 14.65 -29.45 13.41
N LEU A 409 13.98 -29.52 12.25
CA LEU A 409 14.24 -30.57 11.25
C LEU A 409 15.69 -30.57 10.73
N ARG A 410 16.26 -29.37 10.51
CA ARG A 410 17.65 -29.22 10.06
C ARG A 410 18.68 -29.59 11.13
N LEU A 411 18.30 -29.46 12.40
CA LEU A 411 19.03 -29.97 13.56
C LEU A 411 18.84 -31.48 13.78
N LYS A 412 18.19 -32.18 12.84
CA LYS A 412 17.99 -33.64 12.82
C LYS A 412 17.05 -34.17 13.90
N ALA A 413 16.06 -33.38 14.32
CA ALA A 413 14.91 -33.92 15.03
C ALA A 413 14.24 -35.03 14.18
N GLU A 414 13.84 -36.14 14.80
CA GLU A 414 13.22 -37.27 14.11
C GLU A 414 11.76 -36.96 13.76
N GLU A 415 11.03 -36.32 14.68
CA GLU A 415 9.64 -35.92 14.51
C GLU A 415 9.42 -34.50 15.05
N VAL A 416 8.83 -33.63 14.23
CA VAL A 416 8.53 -32.25 14.59
C VAL A 416 7.04 -32.00 14.43
N HIS A 417 6.38 -31.73 15.55
CA HIS A 417 4.98 -31.32 15.58
C HIS A 417 4.88 -29.81 15.78
N LEU A 418 3.95 -29.18 15.08
CA LEU A 418 3.58 -27.79 15.31
C LEU A 418 2.14 -27.74 15.78
N ILE A 419 1.89 -27.14 16.93
CA ILE A 419 0.57 -26.97 17.53
C ILE A 419 0.19 -25.49 17.43
N CYS A 420 -1.00 -25.22 16.92
CA CYS A 420 -1.52 -23.86 16.82
C CYS A 420 -3.02 -23.81 17.19
N LEU A 421 -3.44 -22.67 17.72
CA LEU A 421 -4.84 -22.41 18.08
C LEU A 421 -5.68 -22.19 16.82
N GLU A 422 -5.03 -21.64 15.81
CA GLU A 422 -5.59 -21.21 14.55
C GLU A 422 -6.02 -22.38 13.65
N SER A 423 -6.98 -22.11 12.77
CA SER A 423 -7.49 -23.05 11.77
C SER A 423 -6.60 -23.10 10.52
N ARG A 424 -6.59 -24.27 9.85
CA ARG A 424 -6.04 -24.42 8.48
C ARG A 424 -6.99 -23.96 7.38
N ASP A 425 -8.26 -23.70 7.70
CA ASP A 425 -9.23 -23.22 6.72
C ASP A 425 -8.95 -21.76 6.36
N LEU A 426 -8.63 -21.51 5.09
CA LEU A 426 -8.31 -20.18 4.55
C LEU A 426 -9.49 -19.21 4.58
N ALA A 427 -10.72 -19.72 4.65
CA ALA A 427 -11.94 -18.93 4.77
C ALA A 427 -12.31 -18.59 6.22
N CYS A 428 -11.60 -19.17 7.20
CA CYS A 428 -11.85 -18.94 8.61
C CYS A 428 -11.24 -17.61 9.07
N ALA A 429 -11.96 -16.88 9.93
CA ALA A 429 -11.44 -15.67 10.57
C ALA A 429 -10.23 -15.99 11.48
N ASP A 430 -10.23 -17.17 12.11
CA ASP A 430 -9.17 -17.67 12.98
C ASP A 430 -8.08 -18.44 12.21
N ARG A 431 -7.83 -18.11 10.93
CA ARG A 431 -6.80 -18.77 10.12
C ARG A 431 -5.39 -18.54 10.67
N MET A 432 -4.47 -19.47 10.37
CA MET A 432 -3.05 -19.30 10.70
C MET A 432 -2.47 -17.97 10.19
N LEU A 433 -1.61 -17.38 11.01
CA LEU A 433 -0.97 -16.09 10.75
C LEU A 433 0.22 -16.18 9.77
N ALA A 434 0.85 -17.35 9.66
CA ALA A 434 1.91 -17.58 8.69
C ALA A 434 1.36 -17.57 7.24
N GLU A 435 2.19 -17.14 6.29
CA GLU A 435 1.87 -17.18 4.87
C GLU A 435 1.60 -18.62 4.40
N ASP A 436 0.57 -18.83 3.59
CA ASP A 436 0.12 -20.17 3.20
C ASP A 436 1.23 -21.01 2.55
N MET A 437 2.05 -20.37 1.72
CA MET A 437 3.22 -20.99 1.09
C MET A 437 4.26 -21.46 2.11
N GLU A 438 4.47 -20.74 3.21
CA GLU A 438 5.42 -21.16 4.27
C GLU A 438 4.91 -22.40 5.00
N VAL A 439 3.61 -22.45 5.26
CA VAL A 439 2.95 -23.59 5.89
C VAL A 439 3.04 -24.83 5.01
N GLU A 440 2.69 -24.72 3.74
CA GLU A 440 2.80 -25.81 2.76
C GLU A 440 4.25 -26.31 2.63
N GLN A 441 5.23 -25.40 2.59
CA GLN A 441 6.64 -25.77 2.54
C GLN A 441 7.07 -26.56 3.79
N ALA A 442 6.61 -26.18 4.98
CA ALA A 442 6.92 -26.87 6.23
C ALA A 442 6.36 -28.30 6.25
N GLU A 443 5.09 -28.48 5.82
CA GLU A 443 4.46 -29.80 5.71
C GLU A 443 5.20 -30.69 4.69
N ILE A 444 5.61 -30.12 3.55
CA ILE A 444 6.41 -30.86 2.55
C ILE A 444 7.75 -31.31 3.13
N GLU A 445 8.40 -30.49 3.97
CA GLU A 445 9.65 -30.81 4.67
C GLU A 445 9.47 -31.86 5.78
N GLY A 446 8.24 -32.09 6.26
CA GLY A 446 7.89 -33.14 7.23
C GLY A 446 7.40 -32.62 8.58
N VAL A 447 7.11 -31.32 8.72
CA VAL A 447 6.45 -30.79 9.93
C VAL A 447 5.01 -31.29 9.98
N ILE A 448 4.60 -31.85 11.12
CA ILE A 448 3.23 -32.33 11.36
C ILE A 448 2.46 -31.22 12.07
N ILE A 449 1.49 -30.61 11.38
CA ILE A 449 0.73 -29.46 11.92
C ILE A 449 -0.59 -29.95 12.54
N HIS A 450 -0.83 -29.53 13.78
CA HIS A 450 -2.03 -29.78 14.56
C HIS A 450 -2.78 -28.46 14.81
N PRO A 451 -3.70 -28.08 13.91
CA PRO A 451 -4.50 -26.87 14.06
C PRO A 451 -5.62 -27.04 15.09
N CYS A 452 -6.23 -25.92 15.49
CA CYS A 452 -7.34 -25.88 16.45
C CYS A 452 -7.02 -26.63 17.76
N LEU A 453 -5.77 -26.50 18.25
CA LEU A 453 -5.30 -27.24 19.42
C LEU A 453 -4.51 -26.32 20.35
N GLY A 454 -4.97 -26.22 21.60
CA GLY A 454 -4.34 -25.48 22.68
C GLY A 454 -3.58 -26.38 23.65
N ILE A 455 -2.88 -25.73 24.58
CA ILE A 455 -2.07 -26.39 25.61
C ILE A 455 -2.67 -26.09 26.98
N SER A 456 -3.03 -27.13 27.74
CA SER A 456 -3.52 -26.96 29.11
C SER A 456 -2.38 -27.04 30.14
N LYS A 457 -1.37 -27.88 29.89
CA LYS A 457 -0.28 -28.13 30.83
C LYS A 457 0.94 -28.77 30.18
N VAL A 458 2.13 -28.49 30.70
CA VAL A 458 3.36 -29.23 30.37
C VAL A 458 3.54 -30.41 31.32
N ILE A 459 3.84 -31.58 30.76
CA ILE A 459 4.16 -32.79 31.51
C ILE A 459 5.68 -32.87 31.66
N ALA A 460 6.15 -32.85 32.91
CA ALA A 460 7.55 -32.97 33.24
C ALA A 460 7.82 -34.17 34.14
N HIS A 461 8.95 -34.84 33.92
CA HIS A 461 9.48 -35.89 34.78
C HIS A 461 10.86 -35.46 35.29
N GLN A 462 11.04 -35.44 36.61
CA GLN A 462 12.29 -34.96 37.24
C GLN A 462 12.74 -33.57 36.76
N ASN A 463 11.78 -32.66 36.55
CA ASN A 463 11.98 -31.30 36.04
C ASN A 463 12.36 -31.19 34.54
N SER A 464 12.45 -32.30 33.81
CA SER A 464 12.64 -32.28 32.35
C SER A 464 11.31 -32.56 31.63
N VAL A 465 11.10 -31.91 30.48
CA VAL A 465 9.93 -32.13 29.63
C VAL A 465 9.84 -33.60 29.20
N ALA A 466 8.63 -34.16 29.29
CA ALA A 466 8.29 -35.47 28.75
C ALA A 466 7.11 -35.40 27.75
N GLY A 467 6.45 -34.24 27.66
CA GLY A 467 5.29 -34.02 26.80
C GLY A 467 4.42 -32.86 27.26
N LEU A 468 3.20 -32.81 26.73
CA LEU A 468 2.20 -31.79 27.04
C LEU A 468 0.79 -32.37 26.94
N GLU A 469 -0.11 -31.77 27.71
CA GLU A 469 -1.55 -31.99 27.64
C GLU A 469 -2.16 -30.99 26.64
N THR A 470 -2.94 -31.49 25.70
CA THR A 470 -3.58 -30.70 24.64
C THR A 470 -5.08 -30.62 24.84
N VAL A 471 -5.69 -29.53 24.39
CA VAL A 471 -7.14 -29.30 24.46
C VAL A 471 -7.63 -28.73 23.13
N GLY A 472 -8.83 -29.10 22.68
CA GLY A 472 -9.39 -28.56 21.43
C GLY A 472 -9.65 -27.06 21.56
N CYS A 473 -9.28 -26.29 20.53
CA CYS A 473 -9.57 -24.86 20.42
C CYS A 473 -10.80 -24.67 19.51
N LEU A 474 -11.83 -24.01 20.03
CA LEU A 474 -13.09 -23.76 19.32
C LEU A 474 -13.04 -22.44 18.54
N SER A 475 -12.44 -21.42 19.13
CA SER A 475 -12.23 -20.10 18.55
C SER A 475 -10.97 -19.47 19.12
N VAL A 476 -10.36 -18.56 18.37
CA VAL A 476 -9.19 -17.77 18.80
C VAL A 476 -9.58 -16.33 19.14
N LEU A 477 -10.53 -15.79 18.38
CA LEU A 477 -11.00 -14.42 18.50
C LEU A 477 -12.45 -14.36 19.02
N ASP A 478 -12.77 -13.30 19.77
CA ASP A 478 -14.16 -12.97 20.12
C ASP A 478 -14.91 -12.28 18.96
N GLU A 479 -16.20 -11.97 19.17
CA GLU A 479 -17.05 -11.29 18.17
C GLU A 479 -16.51 -9.91 17.74
N GLU A 480 -15.69 -9.27 18.57
CA GLU A 480 -15.02 -7.99 18.26
C GLU A 480 -13.64 -8.18 17.60
N GLY A 481 -13.22 -9.42 17.32
CA GLY A 481 -11.95 -9.75 16.69
C GLY A 481 -10.75 -9.63 17.64
N ARG A 482 -10.96 -9.64 18.96
CA ARG A 482 -9.89 -9.59 19.96
C ARG A 482 -9.47 -11.00 20.34
N PHE A 483 -8.18 -11.18 20.64
CA PHE A 483 -7.65 -12.46 21.09
C PHE A 483 -8.28 -12.91 22.42
N ALA A 484 -9.10 -13.96 22.35
CA ALA A 484 -9.86 -14.52 23.45
C ALA A 484 -10.19 -16.00 23.14
N PRO A 485 -9.21 -16.91 23.22
CA PRO A 485 -9.41 -18.29 22.79
C PRO A 485 -10.39 -19.05 23.69
N GLU A 486 -11.29 -19.81 23.08
CA GLU A 486 -12.22 -20.71 23.75
C GLU A 486 -11.83 -22.17 23.49
N PHE A 487 -11.95 -23.01 24.52
CA PHE A 487 -11.49 -24.40 24.49
C PHE A 487 -12.64 -25.38 24.74
N THR A 488 -12.48 -26.63 24.27
CA THR A 488 -13.46 -27.70 24.54
C THR A 488 -13.38 -28.19 25.98
N ASP A 489 -14.49 -28.77 26.47
CA ASP A 489 -14.57 -29.46 27.76
C ASP A 489 -14.11 -30.94 27.68
N ASP A 490 -13.56 -31.36 26.53
CA ASP A 490 -13.13 -32.74 26.33
C ASP A 490 -11.92 -33.08 27.20
N ALA A 491 -11.75 -34.37 27.50
CA ALA A 491 -10.57 -34.83 28.22
C ALA A 491 -9.29 -34.47 27.43
N PRO A 492 -8.25 -33.93 28.09
CA PRO A 492 -7.07 -33.48 27.39
C PRO A 492 -6.35 -34.64 26.70
N GLY A 493 -5.89 -34.40 25.48
CA GLY A 493 -4.96 -35.29 24.78
C GLY A 493 -3.58 -35.23 25.41
N VAL A 494 -2.72 -36.20 25.10
CA VAL A 494 -1.31 -36.19 25.54
C VAL A 494 -0.41 -36.37 24.34
N MET A 495 0.52 -35.44 24.16
CA MET A 495 1.57 -35.51 23.14
C MET A 495 2.94 -35.63 23.81
N LYS A 496 3.76 -36.58 23.36
CA LYS A 496 5.13 -36.75 23.86
C LYS A 496 6.05 -35.72 23.22
N ALA A 497 6.98 -35.20 24.00
CA ALA A 497 7.97 -34.24 23.54
C ALA A 497 9.22 -34.35 24.41
N ASP A 498 10.38 -34.28 23.77
CA ASP A 498 11.68 -34.15 24.44
C ASP A 498 12.13 -32.67 24.47
N THR A 499 11.59 -31.86 23.56
CA THR A 499 11.85 -30.42 23.46
C THR A 499 10.58 -29.69 23.08
N ILE A 500 10.26 -28.61 23.79
CA ILE A 500 9.15 -27.73 23.47
C ILE A 500 9.70 -26.37 23.07
N ILE A 501 9.32 -25.88 21.89
CA ILE A 501 9.71 -24.55 21.40
C ILE A 501 8.48 -23.62 21.41
N VAL A 502 8.50 -22.58 22.23
CA VAL A 502 7.38 -21.65 22.41
C VAL A 502 7.52 -20.45 21.46
N ALA A 503 6.54 -20.27 20.57
CA ALA A 503 6.52 -19.26 19.51
C ALA A 503 5.20 -18.44 19.47
N ILE A 504 4.62 -18.14 20.64
CA ILE A 504 3.31 -17.48 20.79
C ILE A 504 3.35 -15.94 20.76
N GLY A 505 4.41 -15.36 20.19
CA GLY A 505 4.54 -13.92 20.01
C GLY A 505 5.72 -13.27 20.74
N GLN A 506 5.96 -12.01 20.36
CA GLN A 506 7.08 -11.19 20.82
C GLN A 506 6.56 -9.87 21.39
N ARG A 507 7.32 -9.29 22.33
CA ARG A 507 7.04 -7.99 22.93
C ARG A 507 8.30 -7.13 23.01
N PRO A 508 8.14 -5.79 22.98
CA PRO A 508 9.23 -4.86 23.27
C PRO A 508 9.85 -5.09 24.65
N ASP A 509 11.18 -4.98 24.72
CA ASP A 509 11.87 -4.77 25.98
C ASP A 509 12.23 -3.28 26.12
N THR A 510 11.52 -2.61 27.01
CA THR A 510 11.65 -1.16 27.25
C THR A 510 12.21 -0.85 28.64
N ALA A 511 12.83 -1.84 29.32
CA ALA A 511 13.34 -1.66 30.67
C ALA A 511 14.36 -0.51 30.77
N GLY A 512 15.26 -0.37 29.79
CA GLY A 512 16.26 0.71 29.72
C GLY A 512 15.68 2.11 29.47
N PHE A 513 14.46 2.23 28.96
CA PHE A 513 13.86 3.51 28.53
C PHE A 513 12.76 3.99 29.48
N SER A 514 12.98 3.87 30.79
CA SER A 514 11.97 4.14 31.82
C SER A 514 11.40 5.56 31.84
N LYS A 515 12.11 6.54 31.30
CA LYS A 515 11.66 7.95 31.22
C LYS A 515 10.76 8.26 30.02
N LEU A 516 10.54 7.29 29.12
CA LEU A 516 9.61 7.43 28.01
C LEU A 516 8.26 6.84 28.38
N LYS A 517 7.18 7.44 27.85
CA LYS A 517 5.84 6.88 28.02
C LYS A 517 5.75 5.49 27.38
N LYS A 518 5.12 4.55 28.08
CA LYS A 518 4.90 3.18 27.62
C LYS A 518 3.43 2.95 27.31
N ALA A 519 3.17 2.21 26.23
CA ALA A 519 1.82 1.74 25.90
C ALA A 519 1.44 0.57 26.81
N LEU A 520 0.14 0.22 26.84
CA LEU A 520 -0.33 -0.97 27.54
C LEU A 520 0.31 -2.26 27.02
N SER A 521 0.69 -2.29 25.73
CA SER A 521 1.43 -3.38 25.10
C SER A 521 2.90 -3.49 25.54
N GLY A 522 3.40 -2.55 26.36
CA GLY A 522 4.79 -2.50 26.82
C GLY A 522 5.77 -1.79 25.86
N GLY A 523 5.32 -1.42 24.66
CA GLY A 523 6.08 -0.63 23.68
C GLY A 523 6.22 0.84 24.05
N ILE A 524 7.09 1.56 23.33
CA ILE A 524 7.27 3.01 23.49
C ILE A 524 6.16 3.76 22.77
N VAL A 525 5.55 4.74 23.45
CA VAL A 525 4.56 5.62 22.82
C VAL A 525 5.28 6.66 21.96
N ALA A 526 4.95 6.68 20.68
CA ALA A 526 5.37 7.67 19.71
C ALA A 526 4.16 8.18 18.92
N ASP A 527 4.26 9.41 18.42
CA ASP A 527 3.25 9.98 17.53
C ASP A 527 3.14 9.18 16.22
N GLU A 528 1.91 8.96 15.74
CA GLU A 528 1.67 8.08 14.59
C GLU A 528 2.28 8.60 13.28
N LEU A 529 2.36 9.93 13.12
CA LEU A 529 2.90 10.56 11.91
C LEU A 529 4.38 10.91 12.06
N THR A 530 4.70 11.64 13.12
CA THR A 530 6.02 12.23 13.34
C THR A 530 6.98 11.28 14.04
N VAL A 531 6.48 10.16 14.58
CA VAL A 531 7.23 9.19 15.36
C VAL A 531 8.03 9.79 16.52
N GLU A 532 7.70 11.03 16.93
CA GLU A 532 8.30 11.69 18.07
C GLU A 532 7.72 11.11 19.36
N THR A 533 8.60 10.85 20.33
CA THR A 533 8.20 10.30 21.63
C THR A 533 7.71 11.41 22.57
N SER A 534 7.43 11.07 23.83
CA SER A 534 7.16 12.06 24.87
C SER A 534 8.32 13.01 25.18
N GLN A 535 9.53 12.76 24.64
CA GLN A 535 10.70 13.61 24.83
C GLN A 535 11.14 14.22 23.50
N LYS A 536 11.19 15.56 23.45
CA LYS A 536 11.57 16.34 22.27
C LYS A 536 12.94 15.92 21.73
N GLY A 537 13.03 15.66 20.42
CA GLY A 537 14.26 15.21 19.76
C GLY A 537 14.62 13.73 19.96
N ILE A 538 13.73 12.95 20.59
CA ILE A 538 13.80 11.49 20.65
C ILE A 538 12.62 10.93 19.87
N PHE A 539 12.92 10.12 18.87
CA PHE A 539 11.98 9.45 17.98
C PHE A 539 12.03 7.94 18.22
N ALA A 540 10.93 7.22 17.96
CA ALA A 540 10.90 5.77 18.09
C ALA A 540 10.06 5.14 16.98
N GLY A 541 10.49 3.99 16.46
CA GLY A 541 9.79 3.31 15.37
C GLY A 541 10.25 1.87 15.15
N GLY A 542 9.52 1.15 14.30
CA GLY A 542 9.59 -0.29 14.18
C GLY A 542 8.92 -0.99 15.37
N ASP A 543 9.30 -2.25 15.59
CA ASP A 543 8.58 -3.12 16.51
C ASP A 543 8.64 -2.69 17.99
N VAL A 544 9.55 -1.79 18.36
CA VAL A 544 9.57 -1.20 19.71
C VAL A 544 8.33 -0.34 20.00
N VAL A 545 7.69 0.20 18.96
CA VAL A 545 6.46 1.00 19.06
C VAL A 545 5.23 0.14 18.77
N THR A 546 5.23 -0.57 17.65
CA THR A 546 4.04 -1.30 17.16
C THR A 546 3.88 -2.69 17.77
N GLY A 547 4.92 -3.25 18.38
CA GLY A 547 5.04 -4.71 18.52
C GLY A 547 5.50 -5.36 17.20
N PRO A 548 5.67 -6.70 17.18
CA PRO A 548 6.21 -7.41 16.04
C PRO A 548 5.39 -7.15 14.77
N SER A 549 6.07 -6.73 13.70
CA SER A 549 5.45 -6.37 12.42
C SER A 549 6.28 -6.91 11.23
N ASN A 550 5.89 -6.58 10.01
CA ASN A 550 6.65 -6.97 8.81
C ASN A 550 7.78 -5.97 8.49
N ILE A 551 8.82 -6.46 7.81
CA ILE A 551 10.03 -5.70 7.47
C ILE A 551 9.71 -4.39 6.73
N ILE A 552 8.79 -4.43 5.75
CA ILE A 552 8.46 -3.27 4.93
C ILE A 552 7.78 -2.16 5.75
N SER A 553 7.00 -2.51 6.77
CA SER A 553 6.39 -1.55 7.70
C SER A 553 7.43 -0.94 8.63
N ALA A 554 8.40 -1.72 9.11
CA ALA A 554 9.52 -1.21 9.90
C ALA A 554 10.38 -0.22 9.09
N ILE A 555 10.68 -0.52 7.82
CA ILE A 555 11.36 0.39 6.88
C ILE A 555 10.58 1.69 6.73
N ALA A 556 9.25 1.61 6.53
CA ALA A 556 8.40 2.80 6.40
C ALA A 556 8.49 3.72 7.63
N GLN A 557 8.49 3.16 8.84
CA GLN A 557 8.67 3.95 10.07
C GLN A 557 10.07 4.55 10.16
N GLY A 558 11.11 3.85 9.73
CA GLY A 558 12.47 4.40 9.60
C GLY A 558 12.53 5.63 8.69
N LYS A 559 11.83 5.59 7.55
CA LYS A 559 11.69 6.72 6.62
C LYS A 559 10.95 7.90 7.26
N GLN A 560 9.84 7.65 7.96
CA GLN A 560 9.14 8.71 8.70
C GLN A 560 9.99 9.32 9.81
N ALA A 561 10.84 8.52 10.46
CA ALA A 561 11.79 9.02 11.45
C ALA A 561 12.85 9.92 10.81
N ALA A 562 13.42 9.53 9.68
CA ALA A 562 14.41 10.36 8.96
C ALA A 562 13.82 11.73 8.54
N ILE A 563 12.59 11.75 8.02
CA ILE A 563 11.88 12.99 7.68
C ILE A 563 11.67 13.85 8.93
N SER A 564 11.26 13.25 10.05
CA SER A 564 10.97 13.98 11.28
C SER A 564 12.24 14.52 11.95
N ILE A 565 13.34 13.76 11.90
CA ILE A 565 14.65 14.17 12.39
C ILE A 565 15.20 15.33 11.57
N ASP A 566 15.16 15.27 10.23
CA ASP A 566 15.59 16.40 9.37
C ASP A 566 14.82 17.68 9.70
N ARG A 567 13.49 17.57 9.81
CA ARG A 567 12.63 18.72 10.12
C ARG A 567 12.92 19.26 11.52
N TYR A 568 13.09 18.38 12.49
CA TYR A 568 13.45 18.75 13.86
C TYR A 568 14.78 19.53 13.92
N LEU A 569 15.83 19.00 13.30
CA LEU A 569 17.17 19.62 13.29
C LEU A 569 17.16 20.98 12.56
N ARG A 570 16.31 21.13 11.55
CA ARG A 570 16.12 22.38 10.81
C ARG A 570 15.14 23.36 11.46
N GLY A 571 14.53 23.00 12.60
CA GLY A 571 13.51 23.83 13.27
C GLY A 571 12.21 23.99 12.48
N LEU A 572 11.89 23.04 11.60
CA LEU A 572 10.66 23.03 10.82
C LEU A 572 9.53 22.31 11.57
N ASP A 573 8.29 22.68 11.24
CA ASP A 573 7.10 22.00 11.75
C ASP A 573 7.10 20.52 11.33
N LEU A 574 6.97 19.61 12.28
CA LEU A 574 7.03 18.16 12.03
C LEU A 574 5.83 17.62 11.25
N ARG A 575 4.67 18.29 11.26
CA ARG A 575 3.42 17.82 10.65
C ARG A 575 3.07 18.51 9.33
N LYS A 576 3.53 19.74 9.12
CA LYS A 576 3.15 20.55 7.96
C LYS A 576 3.36 19.78 6.64
N ASP A 577 2.32 19.71 5.82
CA ASP A 577 2.29 19.05 4.50
C ASP A 577 2.57 17.53 4.54
N ARG A 578 2.31 16.88 5.68
CA ARG A 578 2.43 15.43 5.84
C ARG A 578 1.09 14.82 6.21
N GLU A 579 0.77 13.72 5.56
CA GLU A 579 -0.42 12.92 5.82
C GLU A 579 0.00 11.60 6.46
N LEU A 580 -0.90 11.00 7.26
CA LEU A 580 -0.70 9.65 7.73
C LEU A 580 -0.60 8.71 6.51
N PRO A 581 0.38 7.78 6.49
CA PRO A 581 0.42 6.77 5.46
C PRO A 581 -0.91 6.03 5.42
N VAL A 582 -1.50 5.90 4.23
CA VAL A 582 -2.70 5.08 4.05
C VAL A 582 -2.30 3.64 4.39
N ARG A 583 -2.84 3.10 5.47
CA ARG A 583 -2.69 1.67 5.76
C ARG A 583 -3.56 0.92 4.77
N SER A 584 -2.97 0.16 3.86
CA SER A 584 -3.72 -0.86 3.14
C SER A 584 -4.34 -1.79 4.19
N SER A 585 -5.67 -1.85 4.21
CA SER A 585 -6.43 -2.73 5.10
C SER A 585 -6.40 -4.20 4.64
N VAL A 586 -5.62 -4.50 3.59
CA VAL A 586 -5.58 -5.82 2.96
C VAL A 586 -4.41 -6.62 3.57
N SER A 587 -4.61 -7.12 4.78
CA SER A 587 -3.88 -8.28 5.28
C SER A 587 -4.57 -9.53 4.73
N GLY A 588 -4.25 -9.90 3.49
CA GLY A 588 -4.81 -11.07 2.86
C GLY A 588 -4.74 -10.98 1.35
N VAL A 589 -3.79 -11.70 0.75
CA VAL A 589 -3.82 -12.00 -0.67
C VAL A 589 -5.11 -12.79 -0.91
N GLY A 590 -6.05 -12.22 -1.67
CA GLY A 590 -7.17 -13.00 -2.20
C GLY A 590 -6.62 -14.18 -3.03
N PRO A 591 -7.31 -15.33 -3.09
CA PRO A 591 -6.77 -16.56 -3.66
C PRO A 591 -6.37 -16.34 -5.13
N GLY A 592 -5.09 -16.13 -5.34
CA GLY A 592 -4.47 -15.82 -6.63
C GLY A 592 -3.05 -16.38 -6.67
N ASN A 593 -2.92 -17.65 -6.28
CA ASN A 593 -1.69 -18.41 -6.42
C ASN A 593 -1.39 -18.69 -7.90
N ALA A 594 -0.20 -18.32 -8.37
CA ALA A 594 0.60 -19.15 -9.29
C ALA A 594 2.10 -18.78 -9.19
N PRO A 595 3.02 -19.76 -9.29
CA PRO A 595 4.22 -19.83 -8.44
C PRO A 595 5.52 -19.42 -9.16
N PRO A 596 6.66 -19.24 -8.46
CA PRO A 596 7.98 -19.60 -8.98
C PRO A 596 8.25 -21.11 -8.74
N PRO A 597 9.07 -21.78 -9.57
CA PRO A 597 9.28 -23.23 -9.49
C PRO A 597 9.79 -23.63 -8.10
N ALA A 598 9.02 -24.44 -7.39
CA ALA A 598 9.42 -24.99 -6.12
C ALA A 598 10.53 -26.04 -6.32
N VAL A 599 11.64 -25.91 -5.60
CA VAL A 599 12.71 -26.92 -5.57
C VAL A 599 12.11 -28.28 -5.15
N PRO A 600 12.48 -29.42 -5.74
CA PRO A 600 11.96 -30.73 -5.32
C PRO A 600 12.27 -31.05 -3.84
N LYS A 601 11.36 -31.76 -3.16
CA LYS A 601 11.41 -32.10 -1.72
C LYS A 601 12.78 -32.58 -1.21
N ALA A 602 13.46 -33.44 -1.96
CA ALA A 602 14.74 -34.03 -1.55
C ALA A 602 15.91 -33.03 -1.50
N GLN A 603 15.81 -31.87 -2.14
CA GLN A 603 16.87 -30.86 -2.18
C GLN A 603 16.66 -29.73 -1.15
N ARG A 604 15.47 -29.56 -0.56
CA ARG A 604 15.14 -28.43 0.35
C ARG A 604 15.80 -28.50 1.73
N LEU A 605 16.01 -29.71 2.25
CA LEU A 605 16.72 -29.94 3.51
C LEU A 605 18.23 -29.68 3.38
N TYR A 606 18.74 -29.61 2.14
CA TYR A 606 20.18 -29.54 1.85
C TYR A 606 20.56 -28.38 0.91
N SER A 607 19.61 -27.55 0.47
CA SER A 607 19.86 -26.36 -0.33
C SER A 607 20.16 -25.16 0.57
N THR A 608 21.04 -24.29 0.12
CA THR A 608 21.39 -23.04 0.82
C THR A 608 20.23 -22.06 0.88
N GLU A 609 19.34 -22.03 -0.12
CA GLU A 609 18.09 -21.27 -0.12
C GLU A 609 16.89 -22.21 -0.36
N ALA A 610 15.75 -21.92 0.26
CA ALA A 610 14.49 -22.68 0.11
C ALA A 610 13.76 -22.38 -1.22
N GLU A 611 13.98 -21.20 -1.79
CA GLU A 611 13.41 -20.76 -3.06
C GLU A 611 14.53 -20.39 -4.05
N GLN A 612 14.34 -20.68 -5.34
CA GLN A 612 15.25 -20.25 -6.40
C GLN A 612 14.82 -18.90 -6.98
N GLY A 613 15.80 -18.11 -7.42
CA GLY A 613 15.58 -16.89 -8.19
C GLY A 613 15.09 -17.22 -9.62
N ILE A 614 14.58 -16.20 -10.30
CA ILE A 614 14.17 -16.31 -11.72
C ILE A 614 15.28 -15.81 -12.64
N GLY A 615 15.37 -16.40 -13.84
CA GLY A 615 16.30 -15.94 -14.88
C GLY A 615 15.80 -14.69 -15.62
N GLN A 616 16.66 -14.09 -16.44
CA GLN A 616 16.37 -12.86 -17.20
C GLN A 616 15.14 -12.98 -18.11
N GLU A 617 15.02 -14.08 -18.87
CA GLU A 617 13.89 -14.31 -19.78
C GLU A 617 12.56 -14.32 -19.03
N VAL A 618 12.49 -15.09 -17.94
CA VAL A 618 11.29 -15.17 -17.07
C VAL A 618 11.01 -13.82 -16.40
N ALA A 619 12.05 -13.10 -15.96
CA ALA A 619 11.89 -11.78 -15.37
C ALA A 619 11.32 -10.76 -16.37
N GLN A 620 11.79 -10.75 -17.62
CA GLN A 620 11.27 -9.90 -18.68
C GLN A 620 9.84 -10.27 -19.06
N GLU A 621 9.52 -11.56 -19.17
CA GLU A 621 8.15 -12.04 -19.39
C GLU A 621 7.22 -11.55 -18.27
N GLN A 622 7.60 -11.76 -17.00
CA GLN A 622 6.80 -11.30 -15.86
C GLN A 622 6.66 -9.78 -15.82
N ALA A 623 7.73 -9.04 -16.12
CA ALA A 623 7.71 -7.58 -16.15
C ALA A 623 6.81 -7.03 -17.26
N SER A 624 6.82 -7.66 -18.44
CA SER A 624 6.01 -7.25 -19.61
C SER A 624 4.50 -7.32 -19.37
N ARG A 625 4.06 -8.06 -18.34
CA ARG A 625 2.65 -8.16 -17.94
C ARG A 625 2.12 -6.90 -17.24
N CYS A 626 2.99 -6.00 -16.80
CA CYS A 626 2.63 -4.81 -16.05
C CYS A 626 1.77 -3.83 -16.89
N PHE A 627 0.59 -3.48 -16.39
CA PHE A 627 -0.33 -2.54 -17.06
C PHE A 627 0.10 -1.07 -17.00
N LYS A 628 1.20 -0.74 -16.30
CA LYS A 628 1.67 0.65 -16.11
C LYS A 628 0.54 1.56 -15.60
N CYS A 629 -0.14 1.11 -14.56
CA CYS A 629 -1.32 1.75 -13.96
C CYS A 629 -1.07 3.19 -13.48
N GLY A 630 0.12 3.51 -12.97
CA GLY A 630 0.51 4.86 -12.57
C GLY A 630 0.62 5.82 -13.77
N THR A 631 0.97 5.29 -14.95
CA THR A 631 0.91 6.02 -16.23
C THR A 631 -0.49 6.06 -16.86
N THR A 632 -1.49 5.36 -16.31
CA THR A 632 -2.88 5.43 -16.81
C THR A 632 -3.46 6.80 -16.51
N MET A 633 -3.13 7.75 -17.37
CA MET A 633 -3.40 9.15 -17.19
C MET A 633 -4.78 9.46 -17.77
N PRO A 634 -5.80 9.72 -16.93
CA PRO A 634 -7.14 9.95 -17.42
C PRO A 634 -7.19 11.33 -18.09
N CYS A 635 -7.85 11.43 -19.24
CA CYS A 635 -7.97 12.67 -20.00
C CYS A 635 -9.19 13.46 -19.54
N ILE A 636 -9.21 13.74 -18.23
CA ILE A 636 -10.26 14.48 -17.56
C ILE A 636 -9.66 15.36 -16.45
N ILE A 637 -10.24 16.54 -16.25
CA ILE A 637 -9.86 17.48 -15.19
C ILE A 637 -11.08 17.79 -14.36
N PHE A 638 -10.96 17.67 -13.04
CA PHE A 638 -11.99 18.05 -12.10
C PHE A 638 -11.62 19.36 -11.41
N LYS A 639 -12.60 20.25 -11.30
CA LYS A 639 -12.57 21.30 -10.28
C LYS A 639 -13.29 20.75 -9.04
N PRO A 640 -12.60 20.62 -7.88
CA PRO A 640 -13.21 20.12 -6.65
C PRO A 640 -14.29 21.07 -6.14
N VAL A 641 -15.10 20.57 -5.21
CA VAL A 641 -16.10 21.39 -4.52
C VAL A 641 -15.38 22.29 -3.52
N ASP A 642 -15.31 23.59 -3.81
CA ASP A 642 -14.84 24.59 -2.85
C ASP A 642 -15.79 24.66 -1.64
N ALA A 643 -15.25 25.03 -0.47
CA ALA A 643 -16.07 25.31 0.71
C ALA A 643 -17.09 26.42 0.39
N LYS A 644 -18.29 26.32 0.96
CA LYS A 644 -19.24 27.44 0.88
C LYS A 644 -18.65 28.60 1.67
N GLU A 645 -18.56 29.76 1.03
CA GLU A 645 -18.10 30.99 1.64
C GLU A 645 -19.30 31.87 2.02
N ALA A 646 -19.08 32.85 2.88
CA ALA A 646 -20.05 33.93 3.05
C ALA A 646 -20.24 34.61 1.68
N VAL A 647 -21.46 34.61 1.15
CA VAL A 647 -21.74 35.27 -0.12
C VAL A 647 -21.46 36.76 0.07
N LEU A 648 -20.75 37.37 -0.90
CA LEU A 648 -20.59 38.83 -0.95
C LEU A 648 -21.96 39.50 -0.72
N ALA A 649 -21.98 40.63 -0.01
CA ALA A 649 -23.22 41.40 0.14
C ALA A 649 -23.83 41.65 -1.24
N TRP A 650 -25.12 41.31 -1.40
CA TRP A 650 -25.85 41.46 -2.65
C TRP A 650 -25.69 42.89 -3.20
N ASP A 651 -25.19 43.02 -4.44
CA ASP A 651 -25.04 44.30 -5.13
C ASP A 651 -25.81 44.26 -6.45
N ALA A 652 -26.97 44.91 -6.45
CA ALA A 652 -27.86 44.95 -7.60
C ALA A 652 -27.23 45.67 -8.81
N MET A 653 -26.37 46.67 -8.57
CA MET A 653 -25.69 47.41 -9.63
C MET A 653 -24.66 46.52 -10.33
N LYS A 654 -23.91 45.74 -9.55
CA LYS A 654 -22.94 44.80 -10.10
C LYS A 654 -23.62 43.68 -10.89
N ALA A 655 -24.78 43.20 -10.43
CA ALA A 655 -25.57 42.20 -11.14
C ALA A 655 -26.07 42.70 -12.50
N LEU A 656 -26.55 43.95 -12.56
CA LEU A 656 -26.99 44.59 -13.81
C LEU A 656 -25.84 44.80 -14.79
N GLU A 657 -24.68 45.26 -14.31
CA GLU A 657 -23.47 45.45 -15.13
C GLU A 657 -23.02 44.13 -15.78
N LEU A 658 -22.97 43.05 -15.00
CA LEU A 658 -22.60 41.71 -15.49
C LEU A 658 -23.63 41.12 -16.46
N TRP A 659 -24.92 41.48 -16.35
CA TRP A 659 -25.92 41.10 -17.34
C TRP A 659 -25.70 41.82 -18.67
N GLN A 660 -25.44 43.13 -18.62
CA GLN A 660 -25.22 43.95 -19.81
C GLN A 660 -23.92 43.61 -20.55
N SER A 661 -22.92 43.02 -19.88
CA SER A 661 -21.66 42.59 -20.50
C SER A 661 -21.76 41.26 -21.27
N ARG A 662 -22.85 40.50 -21.14
CA ARG A 662 -22.99 39.17 -21.75
C ARG A 662 -23.32 39.22 -23.24
N GLN A 663 -22.90 38.18 -23.95
CA GLN A 663 -23.30 37.89 -25.33
C GLN A 663 -23.87 36.47 -25.42
N PRO A 664 -24.90 36.18 -26.25
CA PRO A 664 -25.40 34.83 -26.43
C PRO A 664 -24.47 34.00 -27.32
N TYR A 665 -24.56 32.68 -27.17
CA TYR A 665 -23.66 31.73 -27.83
C TYR A 665 -23.76 31.75 -29.37
N ASN A 666 -24.88 32.20 -29.92
CA ASN A 666 -25.14 32.27 -31.37
C ASN A 666 -24.83 33.64 -32.00
N GLY A 667 -24.37 34.63 -31.22
CA GLY A 667 -24.03 35.96 -31.71
C GLY A 667 -25.20 36.92 -31.95
N GLU A 668 -26.42 36.59 -31.51
CA GLU A 668 -27.57 37.51 -31.56
C GLU A 668 -27.53 38.55 -30.40
N PRO A 669 -28.33 39.62 -30.43
CA PRO A 669 -28.44 40.53 -29.27
C PRO A 669 -29.22 39.87 -28.12
N LEU A 670 -28.80 40.08 -26.87
CA LEU A 670 -29.60 39.68 -25.71
C LEU A 670 -30.91 40.51 -25.67
N PRO A 671 -32.05 39.90 -25.35
CA PRO A 671 -33.30 40.63 -25.14
C PRO A 671 -33.23 41.55 -23.91
N GLU A 672 -33.95 42.67 -23.96
CA GLU A 672 -34.05 43.70 -22.90
C GLU A 672 -34.86 43.19 -21.69
N ILE A 673 -34.36 42.17 -20.97
CA ILE A 673 -35.05 41.57 -19.82
C ILE A 673 -34.61 42.20 -18.48
N PHE A 674 -33.38 42.74 -18.41
CA PHE A 674 -32.85 43.48 -17.27
C PHE A 674 -32.18 44.76 -17.77
N ALA A 675 -33.01 45.74 -18.16
CA ALA A 675 -32.53 47.01 -18.70
C ALA A 675 -32.29 48.04 -17.58
N GLU A 676 -33.06 47.93 -16.49
CA GLU A 676 -33.10 48.88 -15.38
C GLU A 676 -32.83 48.16 -14.06
N ILE A 677 -32.30 48.88 -13.07
CA ILE A 677 -32.00 48.31 -11.73
C ILE A 677 -33.25 47.76 -11.02
N ALA A 678 -34.44 48.25 -11.39
CA ALA A 678 -35.72 47.81 -10.85
C ALA A 678 -36.08 46.35 -11.20
N ASP A 679 -35.44 45.79 -12.23
CA ASP A 679 -35.63 44.40 -12.65
C ASP A 679 -34.83 43.40 -11.76
N VAL A 680 -33.96 43.92 -10.87
CA VAL A 680 -33.04 43.17 -10.02
C VAL A 680 -33.62 43.06 -8.60
N THR A 681 -34.06 41.86 -8.21
CA THR A 681 -34.71 41.62 -6.89
C THR A 681 -33.68 41.50 -5.76
N GLU A 682 -33.91 42.14 -4.62
CA GLU A 682 -33.09 41.97 -3.41
C GLU A 682 -33.24 40.56 -2.80
N ALA A 683 -32.12 39.95 -2.39
CA ALA A 683 -32.11 38.68 -1.67
C ALA A 683 -32.12 38.90 -0.15
N SER A 684 -32.85 38.08 0.61
CA SER A 684 -32.93 38.20 2.07
C SER A 684 -31.88 37.34 2.80
N LEU A 685 -31.19 37.97 3.77
CA LEU A 685 -30.32 37.41 4.85
C LEU A 685 -28.94 36.85 4.48
N GLU A 686 -28.09 36.74 5.51
CA GLU A 686 -26.75 36.13 5.51
C GLU A 686 -26.80 34.69 5.00
N ILE A 687 -26.60 34.54 3.69
CA ILE A 687 -26.56 33.24 3.02
C ILE A 687 -25.10 32.85 2.83
N VAL A 688 -24.75 31.64 3.26
CA VAL A 688 -23.52 30.96 2.84
C VAL A 688 -23.79 30.20 1.55
N GLY A 689 -22.99 30.46 0.53
CA GLY A 689 -23.26 30.04 -0.83
C GLY A 689 -21.98 29.84 -1.63
N ARG A 690 -22.12 29.63 -2.93
CA ARG A 690 -21.00 29.65 -3.88
C ARG A 690 -21.05 31.02 -4.54
N ASN A 691 -19.93 31.74 -4.63
CA ASN A 691 -19.81 33.11 -5.13
C ASN A 691 -20.26 33.24 -6.62
N LYS A 692 -21.56 33.08 -6.91
CA LYS A 692 -22.14 33.00 -8.26
C LYS A 692 -23.54 33.60 -8.29
N LEU A 693 -23.76 34.50 -9.26
CA LEU A 693 -25.09 34.99 -9.64
C LEU A 693 -25.82 33.90 -10.44
N VAL A 694 -27.06 33.56 -10.05
CA VAL A 694 -27.87 32.56 -10.76
C VAL A 694 -29.12 33.23 -11.32
N LEU A 695 -29.30 33.14 -12.63
CA LEU A 695 -30.53 33.56 -13.30
C LEU A 695 -31.56 32.44 -13.25
N LYS A 696 -32.81 32.81 -12.95
CA LYS A 696 -33.95 31.89 -13.01
C LYS A 696 -34.54 31.90 -14.42
N ALA A 697 -33.99 31.07 -15.32
CA ALA A 697 -34.58 30.83 -16.64
C ALA A 697 -35.89 30.04 -16.52
N LYS A 698 -36.84 30.27 -17.43
CA LYS A 698 -38.14 29.55 -17.49
C LYS A 698 -38.00 28.19 -18.17
N SER A 699 -36.98 27.98 -19.00
CA SER A 699 -36.67 26.70 -19.64
C SER A 699 -35.17 26.42 -19.77
N GLY A 700 -34.81 25.17 -20.08
CA GLY A 700 -33.42 24.77 -20.32
C GLY A 700 -32.83 25.39 -21.59
N ASP A 701 -33.63 25.54 -22.65
CA ASP A 701 -33.20 26.19 -23.89
C ASP A 701 -32.93 27.68 -23.68
N GLU A 702 -33.75 28.33 -22.85
CA GLU A 702 -33.57 29.74 -22.45
C GLU A 702 -32.25 29.94 -21.67
N LEU A 703 -31.95 29.01 -20.75
CA LEU A 703 -30.68 29.01 -20.01
C LEU A 703 -29.46 28.79 -20.91
N LEU A 704 -29.58 27.92 -21.91
CA LEU A 704 -28.53 27.63 -22.89
C LEU A 704 -28.30 28.79 -23.86
N TYR A 705 -29.37 29.48 -24.26
CA TYR A 705 -29.34 30.57 -25.22
C TYR A 705 -28.78 31.89 -24.62
N TYR A 706 -29.11 32.24 -23.37
CA TYR A 706 -28.75 33.55 -22.77
C TYR A 706 -27.46 33.59 -21.93
N THR A 707 -26.68 32.52 -21.86
CA THR A 707 -25.44 32.52 -21.06
C THR A 707 -24.23 32.13 -21.92
N THR A 708 -23.08 32.79 -21.74
CA THR A 708 -21.76 32.39 -22.27
C THR A 708 -20.82 32.02 -21.11
N ASP A 709 -19.59 31.59 -21.42
CA ASP A 709 -18.66 30.94 -20.48
C ASP A 709 -18.44 31.71 -19.16
N ASN A 710 -18.54 30.98 -18.05
CA ASN A 710 -18.10 31.24 -16.67
C ASN A 710 -18.36 32.59 -15.96
N GLU A 711 -18.88 33.63 -16.59
CA GLU A 711 -19.34 34.85 -15.90
C GLU A 711 -20.74 34.73 -15.33
#